data_AF-Q98RJ1-F1
#
_entry.id   AF-Q98RJ1-F1
#
_cell.length_a   1.000
_cell.length_b   1.000
_cell.length_c   1.000
_cell.angle_alpha   90.00
_cell.angle_beta   90.00
_cell.angle_gamma   90.00
#
_symmetry.space_group_name_H-M   'P 1'
#
loop_
_entity.id
_entity.type
_entity.pdbx_description
1 polymer ?
#
loop_
_entity_poly.entity_id
_entity_poly.type
_entity_poly.pdbx_seq_one_letter_code
_entity_poly.pdbx_strand_id
1 'polypeptide(L)'
;MTILKKLNFRKEKSEKSKINNNSGKLKKLLSKISGAFMLPIAIMSIAGIFLGVGAAIATGSGANEGLKLFGLFIQNMGDPIFSSLPLLFAAAFVIAFTEEAGAAVFAAIIAYLVFSALQAALIEPLRDSAQKIIGYKVLFESAGRDPESLIRLVGSSVGFTTLQTSVFGGISVGLITSYLYNKFHKIQFHPAFSFFAGKRFVPLVAILAMVPLSLTFLLFWPWVGKGLSVFGTALGKVPYGIESFIFGFIERSLIPFGLHHVFYAPLWYSNAGGDAATALSQWQQAGNQFVESAGFTAANIQELIDSITKNADKWVGDSTGWQAVNSLNFNVVSFRKQGSSEVQTLRVLDFFAQEFGIKLGRFLQGKYVFMSMGLPAAAFAMVMAAPKENRKVAFASLAPAAFTCFLTGITEPLEFTFLLLSPFLFWGFHAFMCALAFLLMNVLGAHIGMTFSGGFIDYVIYGLIPIQKGTHAYWVYVVAPFYAPIYFFVFYFWIKFKNLDTPGRGQNIKLFTKKDFRNKNKNKNLVDPQVRAVVLGLGGWDNITKYENCASRLRYDVVDFSKIDENRIKSAGATAIRRVGSNHIQIIVGSIAEQLNQRVKASIGQSLEKDSKQSDSNDKNSTSKANLENPKTQNKNLSVYSVFEGNSHSIVELNDGVFSEKMLGDGVFVEPNEFKGLQKVYAPVSGKLLTLFETKHAYGITTNEGIEILVHIGVDTVNLKGQGFKTNLVQGQDVKIGDVLAEVDYDFLSKQNLPSMSTIVVITNMEQSKITNLKQGPVALNQKLFDLEQN
;
A
#
# COMPACT_ATOMS: atom_id res chain seq x y z
N MET A 1 -20.35 -18.59 66.95
CA MET A 1 -19.52 -18.64 65.72
C MET A 1 -20.44 -18.38 64.54
N THR A 2 -21.01 -17.19 64.38
CA THR A 2 -20.41 -15.88 64.07
C THR A 2 -19.72 -15.87 62.68
N ILE A 3 -20.23 -14.98 61.83
CA ILE A 3 -19.52 -14.17 60.83
C ILE A 3 -19.39 -14.74 59.39
N LEU A 4 -20.01 -13.98 58.46
CA LEU A 4 -19.79 -13.86 56.99
C LEU A 4 -20.84 -14.42 56.02
N LYS A 5 -22.09 -13.93 56.16
CA LYS A 5 -22.92 -13.50 55.02
C LYS A 5 -22.65 -12.02 54.76
N LYS A 6 -22.58 -11.63 53.48
CA LYS A 6 -22.36 -10.29 52.89
C LYS A 6 -20.91 -9.94 52.60
N LEU A 7 -20.50 -10.18 51.35
CA LEU A 7 -19.77 -9.23 50.49
C LEU A 7 -19.58 -9.89 49.11
N ASN A 8 -20.56 -9.70 48.23
CA ASN A 8 -20.33 -9.78 46.78
C ASN A 8 -21.15 -8.68 46.13
N PHE A 9 -20.65 -7.46 46.29
CA PHE A 9 -21.05 -6.33 45.46
C PHE A 9 -20.51 -6.59 44.05
N ARG A 10 -21.42 -6.94 43.14
CA ARG A 10 -21.21 -7.01 41.71
C ARG A 10 -20.98 -5.58 41.22
N LYS A 11 -19.74 -5.11 41.28
CA LYS A 11 -19.35 -3.78 40.77
C LYS A 11 -19.52 -3.79 39.25
N GLU A 12 -20.36 -2.87 38.79
CA GLU A 12 -20.71 -2.61 37.41
C GLU A 12 -19.47 -2.46 36.52
N LYS A 13 -19.43 -3.21 35.41
CA LYS A 13 -18.60 -2.90 34.25
C LYS A 13 -19.30 -1.79 33.45
N SER A 14 -19.27 -0.56 33.93
CA SER A 14 -19.71 0.62 33.17
C SER A 14 -18.54 1.47 32.68
N GLU A 15 -17.35 0.88 32.49
CA GLU A 15 -16.13 1.62 32.14
C GLU A 15 -15.36 1.06 30.92
N LYS A 16 -16.08 0.42 29.98
CA LYS A 16 -15.48 -0.12 28.73
C LYS A 16 -15.98 0.50 27.42
N SER A 17 -16.77 1.58 27.44
CA SER A 17 -17.25 2.21 26.19
C SER A 17 -16.38 3.35 25.65
N LYS A 18 -15.38 3.85 26.39
CA LYS A 18 -14.49 4.94 25.92
C LYS A 18 -13.16 4.48 25.30
N ILE A 19 -12.76 3.21 25.45
CA ILE A 19 -11.45 2.73 24.95
C ILE A 19 -11.47 2.27 23.48
N ASN A 20 -12.65 2.06 22.87
CA ASN A 20 -12.75 1.37 21.58
C ASN A 20 -12.91 2.24 20.32
N ASN A 21 -12.93 3.58 20.44
CA ASN A 21 -13.04 4.45 19.27
C ASN A 21 -11.67 4.80 18.65
N ASN A 22 -10.61 4.86 19.47
CA ASN A 22 -9.25 5.13 18.98
C ASN A 22 -8.57 3.89 18.40
N SER A 23 -8.85 2.68 18.93
CA SER A 23 -8.31 1.42 18.41
C SER A 23 -8.80 1.14 16.98
N GLY A 24 -10.08 1.39 16.70
CA GLY A 24 -10.67 1.24 15.36
C GLY A 24 -10.14 2.25 14.34
N LYS A 25 -10.01 3.53 14.72
CA LYS A 25 -9.40 4.57 13.88
C LYS A 25 -7.92 4.27 13.59
N LEU A 26 -7.16 3.89 14.60
CA LEU A 26 -5.76 3.51 14.45
C LEU A 26 -5.63 2.27 13.55
N LYS A 27 -6.46 1.25 13.73
CA LYS A 27 -6.47 0.07 12.87
C LYS A 27 -6.79 0.43 11.42
N LYS A 28 -7.79 1.27 11.16
CA LYS A 28 -8.14 1.74 9.80
C LYS A 28 -7.01 2.56 9.18
N LEU A 29 -6.36 3.42 9.96
CA LEU A 29 -5.19 4.19 9.53
C LEU A 29 -4.01 3.26 9.16
N LEU A 30 -3.66 2.32 10.05
CA LEU A 30 -2.59 1.34 9.81
C LEU A 30 -2.89 0.45 8.59
N SER A 31 -4.14 0.06 8.39
CA SER A 31 -4.56 -0.72 7.23
C SER A 31 -4.44 0.07 5.92
N LYS A 32 -4.81 1.37 5.92
CA LYS A 32 -4.59 2.27 4.76
C LYS A 32 -3.12 2.49 4.47
N ILE A 33 -2.32 2.73 5.51
CA ILE A 33 -0.87 2.84 5.40
C ILE A 33 -0.30 1.56 4.79
N SER A 34 -0.62 0.39 5.34
CA SER A 34 -0.19 -0.91 4.80
C SER A 34 -0.59 -1.10 3.34
N GLY A 35 -1.79 -0.68 2.94
CA GLY A 35 -2.24 -0.68 1.54
C GLY A 35 -1.37 0.20 0.64
N ALA A 36 -0.94 1.37 1.10
CA ALA A 36 -0.04 2.25 0.36
C ALA A 36 1.32 1.56 0.06
N PHE A 37 1.88 0.80 1.00
CA PHE A 37 3.13 0.09 0.76
C PHE A 37 3.01 -1.02 -0.29
N MET A 38 1.82 -1.61 -0.46
CA MET A 38 1.64 -2.72 -1.41
C MET A 38 1.83 -2.32 -2.87
N LEU A 39 1.58 -1.06 -3.25
CA LEU A 39 1.69 -0.62 -4.64
C LEU A 39 3.13 -0.68 -5.18
N PRO A 40 4.15 -0.07 -4.53
CA PRO A 40 5.52 -0.17 -5.01
C PRO A 40 6.13 -1.58 -4.89
N ILE A 41 5.68 -2.40 -3.94
CA ILE A 41 6.29 -3.71 -3.63
C ILE A 41 6.34 -4.66 -4.83
N ALA A 42 5.27 -4.72 -5.61
CA ALA A 42 5.17 -5.64 -6.75
C ALA A 42 6.22 -5.33 -7.82
N ILE A 43 6.41 -4.06 -8.15
CA ILE A 43 7.37 -3.64 -9.17
C ILE A 43 8.82 -3.69 -8.66
N MET A 44 9.04 -3.36 -7.38
CA MET A 44 10.37 -3.44 -6.75
C MET A 44 10.93 -4.85 -6.70
N SER A 45 10.08 -5.88 -6.57
CA SER A 45 10.54 -7.27 -6.54
C SER A 45 11.25 -7.66 -7.84
N ILE A 46 10.64 -7.34 -8.98
CA ILE A 46 11.23 -7.63 -10.31
C ILE A 46 12.41 -6.70 -10.60
N ALA A 47 12.26 -5.41 -10.30
CA ALA A 47 13.34 -4.44 -10.44
C ALA A 47 14.59 -4.88 -9.67
N GLY A 48 14.39 -5.43 -8.47
CA GLY A 48 15.48 -5.87 -7.60
C GLY A 48 16.26 -7.06 -8.15
N ILE A 49 15.60 -7.92 -8.94
CA ILE A 49 16.25 -9.02 -9.64
C ILE A 49 17.15 -8.44 -10.74
N PHE A 50 16.62 -7.55 -11.58
CA PHE A 50 17.40 -6.92 -12.65
C PHE A 50 18.60 -6.14 -12.11
N LEU A 51 18.38 -5.35 -11.06
CA LEU A 51 19.42 -4.59 -10.39
C LEU A 51 20.52 -5.52 -9.83
N GLY A 52 20.15 -6.50 -9.01
CA GLY A 52 21.15 -7.38 -8.37
C GLY A 52 21.88 -8.29 -9.36
N VAL A 53 21.18 -8.90 -10.32
CA VAL A 53 21.80 -9.77 -11.33
C VAL A 53 22.69 -8.96 -12.27
N GLY A 54 22.22 -7.81 -12.75
CA GLY A 54 23.00 -6.92 -13.60
C GLY A 54 24.28 -6.43 -12.93
N ALA A 55 24.18 -5.99 -11.67
CA ALA A 55 25.34 -5.59 -10.86
C ALA A 55 26.35 -6.72 -10.66
N ALA A 56 25.88 -7.95 -10.41
CA ALA A 56 26.75 -9.11 -10.26
C ALA A 56 27.50 -9.45 -11.56
N ILE A 57 26.81 -9.42 -12.71
CA ILE A 57 27.43 -9.64 -14.03
C ILE A 57 28.46 -8.55 -14.31
N ALA A 58 28.09 -7.29 -14.09
CA ALA A 58 28.97 -6.15 -14.34
C ALA A 58 30.25 -6.22 -13.49
N THR A 59 30.11 -6.56 -12.21
CA THR A 59 31.24 -6.65 -11.28
C THR A 59 32.11 -7.88 -11.53
N GLY A 60 31.50 -9.02 -11.87
CA GLY A 60 32.20 -10.28 -12.17
C GLY A 60 32.81 -10.35 -13.58
N SER A 61 32.67 -9.31 -14.39
CA SER A 61 33.09 -9.30 -15.80
C SER A 61 34.62 -9.26 -16.03
N GLY A 62 35.40 -8.93 -15.00
CA GLY A 62 36.85 -8.78 -15.12
C GLY A 62 37.22 -7.72 -16.16
N ALA A 63 38.08 -8.09 -17.11
CA ALA A 63 38.47 -7.21 -18.23
C ALA A 63 37.51 -7.25 -19.42
N ASN A 64 36.45 -8.07 -19.39
CA ASN A 64 35.53 -8.21 -20.51
C ASN A 64 34.51 -7.07 -20.54
N GLU A 65 34.81 -6.03 -21.33
CA GLU A 65 33.97 -4.84 -21.45
C GLU A 65 32.57 -5.13 -22.01
N GLY A 66 32.43 -6.08 -22.94
CA GLY A 66 31.13 -6.47 -23.49
C GLY A 66 30.22 -7.09 -22.43
N LEU A 67 30.76 -7.97 -21.59
CA LEU A 67 30.02 -8.57 -20.48
C LEU A 67 29.69 -7.52 -19.40
N LYS A 68 30.61 -6.58 -19.14
CA LYS A 68 30.37 -5.45 -18.24
C LYS A 68 29.19 -4.59 -18.71
N LEU A 69 29.19 -4.21 -20.00
CA LEU A 69 28.12 -3.43 -20.62
C LEU A 69 26.79 -4.17 -20.58
N PHE A 70 26.79 -5.48 -20.83
CA PHE A 70 25.59 -6.30 -20.71
C PHE A 70 25.06 -6.33 -19.27
N GLY A 71 25.93 -6.50 -18.27
CA GLY A 71 25.54 -6.41 -16.86
C GLY A 71 24.91 -5.07 -16.51
N LEU A 72 25.53 -3.96 -16.94
CA LEU A 72 25.01 -2.60 -16.74
C LEU A 72 23.67 -2.39 -17.47
N PHE A 73 23.50 -2.95 -18.66
CA PHE A 73 22.24 -2.90 -19.39
C PHE A 73 21.09 -3.55 -18.60
N ILE A 74 21.32 -4.74 -18.05
CA ILE A 74 20.34 -5.43 -17.19
C ILE A 74 20.11 -4.63 -15.90
N GLN A 75 21.16 -4.10 -15.28
CA GLN A 75 21.07 -3.29 -14.06
C GLN A 75 20.16 -2.06 -14.25
N ASN A 76 20.31 -1.37 -15.39
CA ASN A 76 19.53 -0.17 -15.74
C ASN A 76 18.03 -0.44 -15.94
N MET A 77 17.60 -1.70 -16.06
CA MET A 77 16.18 -2.05 -16.06
C MET A 77 15.55 -1.95 -14.65
N GLY A 78 16.36 -2.06 -13.59
CA GLY A 78 15.93 -2.00 -12.20
C GLY A 78 16.21 -0.66 -11.52
N ASP A 79 17.38 -0.07 -11.78
CA ASP A 79 17.85 1.14 -11.09
C ASP A 79 16.87 2.33 -11.07
N PRO A 80 16.19 2.69 -12.18
CA PRO A 80 15.24 3.81 -12.19
C PRO A 80 14.08 3.66 -11.18
N ILE A 81 13.68 2.42 -10.86
CA ILE A 81 12.57 2.12 -9.95
C ILE A 81 13.01 2.37 -8.51
N PHE A 82 14.23 1.97 -8.14
CA PHE A 82 14.79 2.23 -6.81
C PHE A 82 15.22 3.69 -6.62
N SER A 83 15.78 4.34 -7.64
CA SER A 83 16.14 5.76 -7.56
C SER A 83 14.92 6.68 -7.46
N SER A 84 13.76 6.21 -7.94
CA SER A 84 12.47 6.91 -7.84
C SER A 84 11.62 6.43 -6.66
N LEU A 85 12.17 5.62 -5.75
CA LEU A 85 11.42 5.00 -4.66
C LEU A 85 10.62 6.01 -3.82
N PRO A 86 11.18 7.16 -3.39
CA PRO A 86 10.40 8.12 -2.62
C PRO A 86 9.22 8.70 -3.42
N LEU A 87 9.39 8.94 -4.73
CA LEU A 87 8.32 9.42 -5.61
C LEU A 87 7.19 8.38 -5.72
N LEU A 88 7.55 7.10 -5.92
CA LEU A 88 6.58 6.00 -5.97
C LEU A 88 5.78 5.90 -4.66
N PHE A 89 6.43 6.11 -3.53
CA PHE A 89 5.76 6.15 -2.23
C PHE A 89 4.88 7.38 -2.03
N ALA A 90 5.29 8.57 -2.49
CA ALA A 90 4.44 9.75 -2.48
C ALA A 90 3.14 9.50 -3.24
N ALA A 91 3.24 8.92 -4.45
CA ALA A 91 2.09 8.53 -5.25
C ALA A 91 1.22 7.47 -4.56
N ALA A 92 1.83 6.40 -4.04
CA ALA A 92 1.11 5.30 -3.41
C ALA A 92 0.34 5.72 -2.15
N PHE A 93 0.90 6.60 -1.33
CA PHE A 93 0.21 7.16 -0.18
C PHE A 93 -0.98 8.03 -0.61
N VAL A 94 -0.81 8.83 -1.66
CA VAL A 94 -1.94 9.62 -2.17
C VAL A 94 -3.06 8.72 -2.67
N ILE A 95 -2.76 7.67 -3.44
CA ILE A 95 -3.75 6.68 -3.89
C ILE A 95 -4.53 6.11 -2.68
N ALA A 96 -3.82 5.65 -1.64
CA ALA A 96 -4.44 5.02 -0.47
C ALA A 96 -5.32 5.97 0.36
N PHE A 97 -5.02 7.27 0.36
CA PHE A 97 -5.71 8.26 1.19
C PHE A 97 -6.71 9.15 0.43
N THR A 98 -6.82 9.01 -0.89
CA THR A 98 -7.70 9.84 -1.73
C THR A 98 -8.64 9.03 -2.63
N GLU A 99 -8.90 7.76 -2.29
CA GLU A 99 -9.82 6.89 -3.04
C GLU A 99 -9.41 6.77 -4.52
N GLU A 100 -8.11 6.57 -4.76
CA GLU A 100 -7.53 6.42 -6.11
C GLU A 100 -7.76 7.62 -7.05
N ALA A 101 -7.92 8.83 -6.50
CA ALA A 101 -8.09 10.03 -7.30
C ALA A 101 -6.83 10.35 -8.14
N GLY A 102 -6.91 10.13 -9.45
CA GLY A 102 -5.78 10.39 -10.38
C GLY A 102 -5.23 11.82 -10.33
N ALA A 103 -6.09 12.82 -10.13
CA ALA A 103 -5.67 14.22 -9.97
C ALA A 103 -4.80 14.45 -8.71
N ALA A 104 -5.05 13.68 -7.64
CA ALA A 104 -4.24 13.74 -6.43
C ALA A 104 -2.85 13.13 -6.67
N VAL A 105 -2.78 12.01 -7.40
CA VAL A 105 -1.50 11.37 -7.78
C VAL A 105 -0.65 12.34 -8.60
N PHE A 106 -1.25 13.02 -9.57
CA PHE A 106 -0.57 14.04 -10.37
C PHE A 106 -0.04 15.19 -9.50
N ALA A 107 -0.85 15.67 -8.54
CA ALA A 107 -0.41 16.67 -7.57
C ALA A 107 0.78 16.16 -6.72
N ALA A 108 0.81 14.88 -6.35
CA ALA A 108 1.88 14.28 -5.56
C ALA A 108 3.20 14.23 -6.33
N ILE A 109 3.15 13.90 -7.62
CA ILE A 109 4.31 13.90 -8.50
C ILE A 109 4.89 15.31 -8.59
N ILE A 110 4.05 16.31 -8.88
CA ILE A 110 4.47 17.71 -8.94
C ILE A 110 5.06 18.16 -7.60
N ALA A 111 4.39 17.85 -6.49
CA ALA A 111 4.85 18.19 -5.16
C ALA A 111 6.21 17.57 -4.86
N TYR A 112 6.44 16.30 -5.21
CA TYR A 112 7.72 15.64 -4.96
C TYR A 112 8.86 16.22 -5.81
N LEU A 113 8.60 16.55 -7.07
CA LEU A 113 9.56 17.22 -7.94
C LEU A 113 9.93 18.59 -7.39
N VAL A 114 8.94 19.38 -6.95
CA VAL A 114 9.16 20.70 -6.34
C VAL A 114 9.91 20.60 -5.02
N PHE A 115 9.52 19.66 -4.16
CA PHE A 115 10.23 19.37 -2.90
C PHE A 115 11.71 19.07 -3.14
N SER A 116 12.02 18.29 -4.18
CA SER A 116 13.38 17.92 -4.55
C SER A 116 14.15 19.09 -5.17
N ALA A 117 13.50 19.85 -6.07
CA ALA A 117 14.10 21.03 -6.71
C ALA A 117 14.42 22.15 -5.71
N LEU A 118 13.54 22.37 -4.72
CA LEU A 118 13.77 23.34 -3.65
C LEU A 118 14.98 22.95 -2.78
N GLN A 119 15.20 21.66 -2.54
CA GLN A 119 16.41 21.19 -1.86
C GLN A 119 17.65 21.39 -2.73
N ALA A 120 17.59 21.02 -4.00
CA ALA A 120 18.71 21.17 -4.93
C ALA A 120 19.20 22.62 -5.01
N ALA A 121 18.30 23.60 -4.95
CA ALA A 121 18.65 25.02 -4.93
C ALA A 121 19.45 25.46 -3.69
N LEU A 122 19.42 24.68 -2.60
CA LEU A 122 20.03 25.00 -1.31
C LEU A 122 21.09 23.95 -0.89
N ILE A 123 21.47 23.07 -1.81
CA ILE A 123 22.53 22.08 -1.63
C ILE A 123 23.61 22.34 -2.68
N GLU A 124 24.79 22.76 -2.23
CA GLU A 124 25.91 23.09 -3.11
C GLU A 124 27.02 22.02 -2.97
N PRO A 125 27.49 21.42 -4.08
CA PRO A 125 28.61 20.49 -4.05
C PRO A 125 29.93 21.25 -3.87
N LEU A 126 30.75 20.83 -2.91
CA LEU A 126 32.14 21.26 -2.79
C LEU A 126 33.02 20.30 -3.57
N ARG A 127 33.94 20.86 -4.37
CA ARG A 127 34.83 20.10 -5.24
C ARG A 127 36.28 20.42 -4.94
N ASP A 128 37.13 19.40 -5.05
CA ASP A 128 38.57 19.58 -5.04
C ASP A 128 39.10 20.11 -6.39
N SER A 129 40.42 20.31 -6.46
CA SER A 129 41.10 20.76 -7.68
C SER A 129 40.92 19.81 -8.87
N ALA A 130 40.61 18.53 -8.64
CA ALA A 130 40.34 17.51 -9.64
C ALA A 130 38.85 17.40 -10.01
N GLN A 131 38.02 18.36 -9.58
CA GLN A 131 36.56 18.38 -9.77
C GLN A 131 35.82 17.22 -9.09
N LYS A 132 36.46 16.48 -8.18
CA LYS A 132 35.82 15.43 -7.40
C LYS A 132 35.00 16.07 -6.28
N ILE A 133 33.77 15.59 -6.08
CA ILE A 133 32.94 16.05 -4.97
C ILE A 133 33.55 15.53 -3.65
N ILE A 134 33.92 16.46 -2.78
CA ILE A 134 34.51 16.17 -1.46
C ILE A 134 33.52 16.39 -0.32
N GLY A 135 32.43 17.10 -0.58
CA GLY A 135 31.39 17.34 0.42
C GLY A 135 30.24 18.18 -0.12
N TYR A 136 29.29 18.52 0.74
CA TYR A 136 28.17 19.40 0.40
C TYR A 136 27.94 20.47 1.45
N LYS A 137 27.65 21.70 1.00
CA LYS A 137 27.03 22.72 1.83
C LYS A 137 25.52 22.56 1.75
N VAL A 138 24.88 22.29 2.88
CA VAL A 138 23.42 22.16 2.99
C VAL A 138 22.87 23.34 3.78
N LEU A 139 22.16 24.24 3.09
CA LEU A 139 21.57 25.49 3.58
C LEU A 139 22.60 26.56 4.04
N PHE A 140 23.53 26.20 4.92
CA PHE A 140 24.62 27.05 5.40
C PHE A 140 25.82 26.19 5.86
N GLU A 141 27.01 26.78 5.86
CA GLU A 141 28.21 26.19 6.46
C GLU A 141 28.26 26.45 7.97
N SER A 142 29.13 25.73 8.69
CA SER A 142 29.32 25.86 10.15
C SER A 142 28.20 25.23 10.98
N ALA A 143 28.10 25.61 12.27
CA ALA A 143 27.22 24.96 13.27
C ALA A 143 27.42 23.43 13.31
N GLY A 144 28.67 22.97 13.22
CA GLY A 144 28.96 21.53 13.26
C GLY A 144 28.47 20.73 12.05
N ARG A 145 28.18 21.34 10.91
CA ARG A 145 27.87 20.64 9.65
C ARG A 145 29.07 20.72 8.71
N ASP A 146 30.12 19.96 9.01
CA ASP A 146 31.28 19.88 8.13
C ASP A 146 30.86 19.26 6.78
N PRO A 147 31.30 19.81 5.64
CA PRO A 147 30.83 19.35 4.33
C PRO A 147 31.13 17.88 4.03
N GLU A 148 32.25 17.35 4.53
CA GLU A 148 32.70 15.97 4.29
C GLU A 148 31.75 14.95 4.95
N SER A 149 31.27 15.20 6.18
CA SER A 149 30.32 14.29 6.84
C SER A 149 28.96 14.22 6.14
N LEU A 150 28.61 15.21 5.32
CA LEU A 150 27.34 15.28 4.60
C LEU A 150 27.36 14.54 3.25
N ILE A 151 28.52 14.07 2.78
CA ILE A 151 28.66 13.46 1.44
C ILE A 151 27.75 12.25 1.23
N ARG A 152 27.43 11.49 2.29
CA ARG A 152 26.53 10.32 2.23
C ARG A 152 25.08 10.66 2.56
N LEU A 153 24.82 11.87 3.05
CA LEU A 153 23.46 12.34 3.33
C LEU A 153 22.80 12.98 2.11
N VAL A 154 23.59 13.40 1.13
CA VAL A 154 23.11 13.94 -0.15
C VAL A 154 23.18 12.86 -1.22
N GLY A 155 22.20 12.83 -2.11
CA GLY A 155 22.13 11.90 -3.23
C GLY A 155 21.40 12.54 -4.42
N SER A 156 21.04 11.69 -5.38
CA SER A 156 20.20 12.10 -6.51
C SER A 156 18.85 11.40 -6.44
N SER A 157 17.77 12.16 -6.66
CA SER A 157 16.43 11.62 -6.83
C SER A 157 15.77 12.31 -8.02
N VAL A 158 15.35 11.52 -9.01
CA VAL A 158 14.67 12.00 -10.23
C VAL A 158 15.40 13.18 -10.90
N GLY A 159 16.75 13.13 -10.93
CA GLY A 159 17.60 14.15 -11.55
C GLY A 159 17.95 15.35 -10.66
N PHE A 160 17.43 15.43 -9.43
CA PHE A 160 17.75 16.51 -8.49
C PHE A 160 18.74 16.05 -7.43
N THR A 161 19.72 16.91 -7.10
CA THR A 161 20.57 16.76 -5.91
C THR A 161 19.71 17.03 -4.67
N THR A 162 19.51 16.03 -3.82
CA THR A 162 18.56 16.12 -2.70
C THR A 162 19.06 15.34 -1.49
N LEU A 163 18.47 15.58 -0.30
CA LEU A 163 18.78 14.78 0.87
C LEU A 163 18.27 13.33 0.71
N GLN A 164 19.10 12.38 1.10
CA GLN A 164 18.75 10.96 1.17
C GLN A 164 17.79 10.72 2.32
N THR A 165 16.50 10.79 1.99
CA THR A 165 15.38 10.62 2.93
C THR A 165 14.61 9.32 2.70
N SER A 166 14.98 8.57 1.64
CA SER A 166 14.32 7.35 1.19
C SER A 166 12.78 7.49 1.20
N VAL A 167 12.08 6.43 1.54
CA VAL A 167 10.62 6.35 1.61
C VAL A 167 10.04 7.45 2.50
N PHE A 168 10.74 7.90 3.55
CA PHE A 168 10.24 8.90 4.50
C PHE A 168 9.96 10.27 3.84
N GLY A 169 10.83 10.74 2.95
CA GLY A 169 10.59 11.97 2.18
C GLY A 169 9.35 11.85 1.29
N GLY A 170 9.22 10.69 0.60
CA GLY A 170 8.06 10.35 -0.21
C GLY A 170 6.75 10.32 0.57
N ILE A 171 6.74 9.64 1.72
CA ILE A 171 5.59 9.56 2.63
C ILE A 171 5.17 10.95 3.08
N SER A 172 6.11 11.80 3.46
CA SER A 172 5.84 13.15 3.94
C SER A 172 5.12 13.98 2.87
N VAL A 173 5.65 13.97 1.64
CA VAL A 173 5.03 14.63 0.48
C VAL A 173 3.63 14.04 0.21
N GLY A 174 3.51 12.71 0.20
CA GLY A 174 2.27 12.00 -0.07
C GLY A 174 1.17 12.29 0.94
N LEU A 175 1.48 12.28 2.24
CA LEU A 175 0.53 12.60 3.31
C LEU A 175 0.07 14.06 3.27
N ILE A 176 0.99 15.01 3.07
CA ILE A 176 0.65 16.42 2.92
C ILE A 176 -0.25 16.62 1.70
N THR A 177 0.11 16.03 0.56
CA THR A 177 -0.69 16.13 -0.67
C THR A 177 -2.08 15.51 -0.49
N SER A 178 -2.16 14.36 0.18
CA SER A 178 -3.44 13.70 0.49
C SER A 178 -4.35 14.60 1.33
N TYR A 179 -3.78 15.24 2.37
CA TYR A 179 -4.50 16.17 3.21
C TYR A 179 -5.01 17.37 2.39
N LEU A 180 -4.15 17.96 1.57
CA LEU A 180 -4.51 19.11 0.73
C LEU A 180 -5.57 18.75 -0.31
N TYR A 181 -5.48 17.58 -0.93
CA TYR A 181 -6.50 17.09 -1.85
C TYR A 181 -7.85 16.97 -1.14
N ASN A 182 -7.91 16.22 -0.03
CA ASN A 182 -9.15 15.99 0.70
C ASN A 182 -9.78 17.29 1.20
N LYS A 183 -8.97 18.29 1.54
CA LYS A 183 -9.43 19.61 1.97
C LYS A 183 -9.92 20.51 0.83
N PHE A 184 -9.22 20.54 -0.30
CA PHE A 184 -9.39 21.60 -1.31
C PHE A 184 -9.93 21.15 -2.67
N HIS A 185 -10.07 19.85 -2.94
CA HIS A 185 -10.50 19.36 -4.26
C HIS A 185 -11.90 19.82 -4.71
N LYS A 186 -12.72 20.38 -3.80
CA LYS A 186 -14.06 20.94 -4.07
C LYS A 186 -14.13 22.47 -3.91
N ILE A 187 -12.99 23.14 -3.73
CA ILE A 187 -12.96 24.60 -3.52
C ILE A 187 -13.55 25.32 -4.73
N GLN A 188 -14.30 26.39 -4.49
CA GLN A 188 -14.80 27.28 -5.53
C GLN A 188 -14.21 28.68 -5.36
N PHE A 189 -13.93 29.33 -6.47
CA PHE A 189 -13.42 30.69 -6.50
C PHE A 189 -14.39 31.63 -7.22
N HIS A 190 -14.14 32.93 -7.05
CA HIS A 190 -14.77 33.95 -7.86
C HIS A 190 -14.62 33.63 -9.37
N PRO A 191 -15.61 33.95 -10.24
CA PRO A 191 -15.59 33.58 -11.66
C PRO A 191 -14.29 33.89 -12.41
N ALA A 192 -13.65 35.03 -12.08
CA ALA A 192 -12.35 35.43 -12.64
C ALA A 192 -11.22 34.41 -12.42
N PHE A 193 -11.28 33.60 -11.35
CA PHE A 193 -10.29 32.58 -10.98
C PHE A 193 -10.86 31.15 -11.05
N SER A 194 -12.06 30.98 -11.61
CA SER A 194 -12.76 29.68 -11.68
C SER A 194 -11.96 28.59 -12.40
N PHE A 195 -11.03 28.96 -13.29
CA PHE A 195 -10.12 28.03 -13.94
C PHE A 195 -9.29 27.20 -12.95
N PHE A 196 -8.89 27.80 -11.82
CA PHE A 196 -8.09 27.16 -10.79
C PHE A 196 -8.93 26.42 -9.75
N ALA A 197 -10.26 26.43 -9.83
CA ALA A 197 -11.13 25.83 -8.82
C ALA A 197 -11.05 24.29 -8.80
N GLY A 198 -11.51 23.71 -7.69
CA GLY A 198 -11.63 22.27 -7.49
C GLY A 198 -10.27 21.54 -7.53
N LYS A 199 -10.22 20.41 -8.24
CA LYS A 199 -9.05 19.51 -8.29
C LYS A 199 -7.79 20.20 -8.84
N ARG A 200 -7.94 21.22 -9.69
CA ARG A 200 -6.81 21.98 -10.27
C ARG A 200 -6.10 22.88 -9.27
N PHE A 201 -6.78 23.24 -8.17
CA PHE A 201 -6.16 24.02 -7.10
C PHE A 201 -5.14 23.20 -6.29
N VAL A 202 -5.33 21.88 -6.23
CA VAL A 202 -4.57 21.01 -5.32
C VAL A 202 -3.07 21.03 -5.64
N PRO A 203 -2.60 20.87 -6.90
CA PRO A 203 -1.18 21.03 -7.21
C PRO A 203 -0.60 22.38 -6.81
N LEU A 204 -1.36 23.48 -6.96
CA LEU A 204 -0.89 24.84 -6.65
C LEU A 204 -0.60 25.01 -5.16
N VAL A 205 -1.53 24.59 -4.31
CA VAL A 205 -1.32 24.64 -2.86
C VAL A 205 -0.30 23.60 -2.40
N ALA A 206 -0.20 22.45 -3.08
CA ALA A 206 0.82 21.45 -2.77
C ALA A 206 2.24 22.01 -3.00
N ILE A 207 2.48 22.72 -4.11
CA ILE A 207 3.75 23.42 -4.39
C ILE A 207 4.13 24.34 -3.23
N LEU A 208 3.20 25.19 -2.78
CA LEU A 208 3.45 26.11 -1.68
C LEU A 208 3.75 25.38 -0.36
N ALA A 209 3.08 24.25 -0.11
CA ALA A 209 3.33 23.42 1.07
C ALA A 209 4.70 22.74 1.05
N MET A 210 5.33 22.56 -0.11
CA MET A 210 6.66 21.95 -0.21
C MET A 210 7.79 22.89 0.23
N VAL A 211 7.56 24.21 0.24
CA VAL A 211 8.55 25.19 0.72
C VAL A 211 8.90 24.98 2.19
N PRO A 212 7.96 25.05 3.15
CA PRO A 212 8.28 24.81 4.55
C PRO A 212 8.73 23.36 4.79
N LEU A 213 8.21 22.38 4.03
CA LEU A 213 8.65 20.99 4.15
C LEU A 213 10.13 20.83 3.76
N SER A 214 10.54 21.36 2.61
CA SER A 214 11.93 21.32 2.14
C SER A 214 12.87 22.00 3.14
N LEU A 215 12.53 23.20 3.60
CA LEU A 215 13.32 23.92 4.60
C LEU A 215 13.46 23.15 5.91
N THR A 216 12.39 22.47 6.35
CA THR A 216 12.42 21.62 7.55
C THR A 216 13.45 20.49 7.39
N PHE A 217 13.45 19.79 6.25
CA PHE A 217 14.42 18.73 5.99
C PHE A 217 15.85 19.27 5.91
N LEU A 218 16.08 20.36 5.17
CA LEU A 218 17.39 21.02 5.08
C LEU A 218 17.91 21.49 6.44
N LEU A 219 17.01 21.88 7.35
CA LEU A 219 17.39 22.32 8.69
C LEU A 219 17.68 21.15 9.65
N PHE A 220 16.88 20.09 9.65
CA PHE A 220 16.99 19.04 10.68
C PHE A 220 17.73 17.78 10.22
N TRP A 221 17.61 17.38 8.96
CA TRP A 221 18.19 16.12 8.46
C TRP A 221 19.72 16.05 8.55
N PRO A 222 20.49 17.14 8.29
CA PRO A 222 21.96 17.15 8.49
C PRO A 222 22.41 16.70 9.88
N TRP A 223 21.67 17.07 10.91
CA TRP A 223 22.00 16.72 12.30
C TRP A 223 21.79 15.23 12.59
N VAL A 224 20.76 14.64 11.98
CA VAL A 224 20.52 13.19 12.06
C VAL A 224 21.68 12.44 11.41
N GLY A 225 22.10 12.88 10.22
CA GLY A 225 23.25 12.28 9.52
C GLY A 225 24.54 12.37 10.33
N LYS A 226 24.84 13.53 10.90
CA LYS A 226 26.00 13.71 11.77
C LYS A 226 25.96 12.79 12.99
N GLY A 227 24.82 12.73 13.69
CA GLY A 227 24.66 11.87 14.86
C GLY A 227 24.94 10.41 14.53
N LEU A 228 24.45 9.93 13.39
CA LEU A 228 24.71 8.57 12.91
C LEU A 228 26.16 8.33 12.52
N SER A 229 26.82 9.32 11.91
CA SER A 229 28.24 9.22 11.55
C SER A 229 29.16 9.14 12.79
N VAL A 230 28.90 9.99 13.78
CA VAL A 230 29.60 9.98 15.08
C VAL A 230 29.39 8.64 15.77
N PHE A 231 28.14 8.17 15.79
CA PHE A 231 27.80 6.89 16.41
C PHE A 231 28.44 5.71 15.68
N GLY A 232 28.44 5.69 14.34
CA GLY A 232 29.14 4.68 13.53
C GLY A 232 30.65 4.66 13.81
N THR A 233 31.28 5.83 13.92
CA THR A 233 32.70 5.95 14.26
C THR A 233 33.00 5.43 15.67
N ALA A 234 32.13 5.72 16.64
CA ALA A 234 32.25 5.21 17.99
C ALA A 234 32.07 3.68 18.06
N LEU A 235 31.18 3.13 17.24
CA LEU A 235 30.91 1.68 17.19
C LEU A 235 32.13 0.88 16.75
N GLY A 236 32.97 1.43 15.88
CA GLY A 236 34.24 0.81 15.47
C GLY A 236 35.23 0.54 16.62
N LYS A 237 35.03 1.18 17.78
CA LYS A 237 35.88 1.06 18.98
C LYS A 237 35.30 0.12 20.04
N VAL A 238 34.11 -0.45 19.82
CA VAL A 238 33.43 -1.30 20.81
C VAL A 238 34.11 -2.68 20.91
N PRO A 239 34.29 -3.24 22.12
CA PRO A 239 34.90 -4.56 22.31
C PRO A 239 34.10 -5.72 21.70
N TYR A 240 34.83 -6.80 21.42
CA TYR A 240 34.49 -7.95 20.58
C TYR A 240 33.04 -8.47 20.58
N GLY A 241 32.54 -8.71 19.36
CA GLY A 241 31.26 -9.36 19.05
C GLY A 241 30.04 -8.43 19.14
N ILE A 242 29.96 -7.64 20.21
CA ILE A 242 28.80 -6.77 20.51
C ILE A 242 28.66 -5.66 19.46
N GLU A 243 29.77 -5.21 18.86
CA GLU A 243 29.76 -4.21 17.79
C GLU A 243 28.91 -4.65 16.58
N SER A 244 29.03 -5.91 16.17
CA SER A 244 28.25 -6.48 15.07
C SER A 244 26.76 -6.59 15.42
N PHE A 245 26.44 -6.88 16.69
CA PHE A 245 25.06 -6.88 17.16
C PHE A 245 24.44 -5.48 17.04
N ILE A 246 25.08 -4.48 17.64
CA ILE A 246 24.61 -3.09 17.63
C ILE A 246 24.49 -2.59 16.17
N PHE A 247 25.47 -2.92 15.33
CA PHE A 247 25.45 -2.61 13.91
C PHE A 247 24.20 -3.19 13.24
N GLY A 248 23.98 -4.51 13.36
CA GLY A 248 22.88 -5.18 12.70
C GLY A 248 21.51 -4.67 13.14
N PHE A 249 21.36 -4.31 14.43
CA PHE A 249 20.12 -3.72 14.94
C PHE A 249 19.85 -2.34 14.33
N ILE A 250 20.86 -1.46 14.35
CA ILE A 250 20.71 -0.06 13.93
C ILE A 250 20.60 0.04 12.41
N GLU A 251 21.46 -0.67 11.67
CA GLU A 251 21.39 -0.72 10.20
C GLU A 251 19.97 -1.09 9.76
N ARG A 252 19.45 -2.20 10.28
CA ARG A 252 18.12 -2.70 9.92
C ARG A 252 17.02 -1.73 10.35
N SER A 253 17.15 -1.10 11.51
CA SER A 253 16.19 -0.11 12.02
C SER A 253 16.11 1.16 11.17
N LEU A 254 17.20 1.50 10.46
CA LEU A 254 17.34 2.71 9.66
C LEU A 254 16.93 2.56 8.19
N ILE A 255 16.68 1.33 7.70
CA ILE A 255 16.22 1.07 6.33
C ILE A 255 15.01 1.92 5.91
N PRO A 256 13.89 1.97 6.67
CA PRO A 256 12.72 2.76 6.28
C PRO A 256 12.98 4.27 6.12
N PHE A 257 14.08 4.77 6.68
CA PHE A 257 14.49 6.18 6.62
C PHE A 257 15.58 6.44 5.57
N GLY A 258 16.15 5.40 4.96
CA GLY A 258 17.31 5.53 4.05
C GLY A 258 18.62 5.88 4.75
N LEU A 259 18.59 6.02 6.07
CA LEU A 259 19.71 6.51 6.86
C LEU A 259 20.76 5.42 7.14
N HIS A 260 20.47 4.17 6.80
CA HIS A 260 21.36 3.05 7.01
C HIS A 260 22.68 3.22 6.24
N HIS A 261 22.66 3.81 5.03
CA HIS A 261 23.88 4.13 4.26
C HIS A 261 24.77 5.20 4.91
N VAL A 262 24.17 6.16 5.61
CA VAL A 262 24.91 7.17 6.37
C VAL A 262 25.53 6.54 7.62
N PHE A 263 24.79 5.65 8.28
CA PHE A 263 25.24 4.95 9.47
C PHE A 263 26.41 3.99 9.20
N TYR A 264 26.33 3.14 8.18
CA TYR A 264 27.38 2.16 7.94
C TYR A 264 28.61 2.73 7.24
N ALA A 265 28.51 3.88 6.56
CA ALA A 265 29.58 4.38 5.70
C ALA A 265 30.93 4.59 6.43
N PRO A 266 30.98 5.18 7.65
CA PRO A 266 32.23 5.24 8.42
C PRO A 266 32.82 3.85 8.67
N LEU A 267 31.99 2.87 9.00
CA LEU A 267 32.43 1.50 9.28
C LEU A 267 32.90 0.77 8.03
N TRP A 268 32.30 1.04 6.86
CA TRP A 268 32.62 0.32 5.63
C TRP A 268 33.80 0.92 4.87
N TYR A 269 34.02 2.23 4.97
CA TYR A 269 34.92 2.97 4.08
C TYR A 269 35.92 3.88 4.79
N SER A 270 35.89 3.97 6.13
CA SER A 270 36.83 4.76 6.90
C SER A 270 37.56 3.93 7.95
N ASN A 271 38.53 4.53 8.64
CA ASN A 271 39.34 3.88 9.65
C ASN A 271 38.53 3.37 10.84
N ALA A 272 37.28 3.81 11.01
CA ALA A 272 36.35 3.23 11.99
C ALA A 272 36.08 1.74 11.72
N GLY A 273 36.17 1.29 10.46
CA GLY A 273 36.06 -0.12 10.09
C GLY A 273 37.33 -0.93 10.29
N GLY A 274 38.49 -0.26 10.33
CA GLY A 274 39.82 -0.86 10.33
C GLY A 274 40.78 -0.04 9.46
N ASP A 275 42.07 -0.07 9.80
CA ASP A 275 43.15 0.60 9.07
C ASP A 275 44.34 -0.36 8.96
N ALA A 276 44.48 -1.00 7.79
CA ALA A 276 45.51 -2.01 7.60
C ALA A 276 46.91 -1.40 7.48
N ALA A 277 47.06 -0.15 7.05
CA ALA A 277 48.36 0.50 6.95
C ALA A 277 48.93 0.79 8.34
N THR A 278 48.10 1.33 9.23
CA THR A 278 48.45 1.52 10.64
C THR A 278 48.75 0.17 11.31
N ALA A 279 47.90 -0.85 11.10
CA ALA A 279 48.10 -2.17 11.69
C ALA A 279 49.37 -2.85 11.19
N LEU A 280 49.67 -2.80 9.89
CA LEU A 280 50.90 -3.33 9.30
C LEU A 280 52.15 -2.68 9.91
N SER A 281 52.14 -1.34 10.03
CA SER A 281 53.25 -0.59 10.63
C SER A 281 53.49 -1.00 12.08
N GLN A 282 52.43 -1.09 12.89
CA GLN A 282 52.51 -1.53 14.28
C GLN A 282 53.00 -2.99 14.40
N TRP A 283 52.50 -3.87 13.53
CA TRP A 283 52.87 -5.28 13.52
C TRP A 283 54.34 -5.49 13.15
N GLN A 284 54.88 -4.72 12.20
CA GLN A 284 56.30 -4.73 11.85
C GLN A 284 57.18 -4.11 12.94
N GLN A 285 56.73 -3.01 13.58
CA GLN A 285 57.44 -2.40 14.71
C GLN A 285 57.54 -3.33 15.92
N ALA A 286 56.57 -4.23 16.10
CA ALA A 286 56.64 -5.31 17.08
C ALA A 286 57.66 -6.42 16.73
N GLY A 287 58.46 -6.25 15.67
CA GLY A 287 59.52 -7.18 15.29
C GLY A 287 59.06 -8.42 14.54
N ASN A 288 57.78 -8.47 14.13
CA ASN A 288 57.25 -9.58 13.33
C ASN A 288 57.68 -9.46 11.87
N GLN A 289 57.88 -10.59 11.20
CA GLN A 289 58.41 -10.64 9.83
C GLN A 289 57.58 -11.58 8.96
N PHE A 290 57.32 -11.16 7.72
CA PHE A 290 56.81 -12.08 6.70
C PHE A 290 57.90 -13.07 6.29
N VAL A 291 57.50 -14.30 6.00
CA VAL A 291 58.40 -15.41 5.64
C VAL A 291 57.86 -16.11 4.41
N GLU A 292 58.75 -16.43 3.47
CA GLU A 292 58.38 -17.18 2.28
C GLU A 292 57.96 -18.62 2.61
N SER A 293 56.97 -19.12 1.88
CA SER A 293 56.43 -20.47 2.06
C SER A 293 55.68 -20.93 0.80
N ALA A 294 55.24 -22.20 0.80
CA ALA A 294 54.35 -22.70 -0.25
C ALA A 294 53.05 -21.87 -0.29
N GLY A 295 52.79 -21.18 -1.41
CA GLY A 295 51.60 -20.34 -1.59
C GLY A 295 51.74 -18.88 -1.13
N PHE A 296 52.91 -18.48 -0.60
CA PHE A 296 53.23 -17.09 -0.24
C PHE A 296 54.71 -16.79 -0.51
N THR A 297 54.98 -16.18 -1.67
CA THR A 297 56.33 -15.93 -2.20
C THR A 297 56.85 -14.52 -1.87
N ALA A 298 58.14 -14.24 -2.10
CA ALA A 298 58.68 -12.88 -2.02
C ALA A 298 57.88 -11.84 -2.83
N ALA A 299 57.40 -12.22 -4.03
CA ALA A 299 56.57 -11.34 -4.85
C ALA A 299 55.21 -11.03 -4.18
N ASN A 300 54.61 -12.01 -3.50
CA ASN A 300 53.36 -11.80 -2.76
C ASN A 300 53.55 -10.94 -1.52
N ILE A 301 54.69 -11.07 -0.82
CA ILE A 301 55.05 -10.19 0.30
C ILE A 301 55.13 -8.74 -0.20
N GLN A 302 55.82 -8.51 -1.31
CA GLN A 302 55.92 -7.17 -1.89
C GLN A 302 54.55 -6.66 -2.35
N GLU A 303 53.73 -7.49 -3.02
CA GLU A 303 52.37 -7.16 -3.44
C GLU A 303 51.50 -6.75 -2.24
N LEU A 304 51.56 -7.49 -1.12
CA LEU A 304 50.83 -7.16 0.11
C LEU A 304 51.26 -5.81 0.68
N ILE A 305 52.56 -5.62 0.90
CA ILE A 305 53.10 -4.39 1.49
C ILE A 305 52.82 -3.19 0.59
N ASP A 306 53.09 -3.30 -0.72
CA ASP A 306 52.88 -2.22 -1.67
C ASP A 306 51.40 -1.87 -1.82
N SER A 307 50.52 -2.88 -1.86
CA SER A 307 49.09 -2.62 -1.97
C SER A 307 48.57 -1.84 -0.76
N ILE A 308 49.00 -2.21 0.46
CA ILE A 308 48.62 -1.52 1.71
C ILE A 308 49.23 -0.13 1.81
N THR A 309 50.53 0.02 1.49
CA THR A 309 51.26 1.27 1.72
C THR A 309 51.05 2.31 0.62
N LYS A 310 51.00 1.89 -0.65
CA LYS A 310 50.85 2.81 -1.80
C LYS A 310 49.39 3.13 -2.11
N ASN A 311 48.44 2.29 -1.70
CA ASN A 311 47.00 2.50 -1.89
C ASN A 311 46.24 2.43 -0.56
N ALA A 312 46.76 3.10 0.47
CA ALA A 312 46.23 3.01 1.84
C ALA A 312 44.73 3.34 1.93
N ASP A 313 44.21 4.21 1.06
CA ASP A 313 42.79 4.57 0.97
C ASP A 313 41.88 3.37 0.67
N LYS A 314 42.37 2.35 -0.06
CA LYS A 314 41.62 1.12 -0.37
C LYS A 314 41.65 0.10 0.78
N TRP A 315 42.53 0.29 1.75
CA TRP A 315 42.78 -0.62 2.87
C TRP A 315 42.23 -0.12 4.20
N VAL A 316 41.33 0.85 4.12
CA VAL A 316 40.69 1.51 5.25
C VAL A 316 39.18 1.26 5.17
N GLY A 317 38.59 0.69 6.22
CA GLY A 317 37.18 0.30 6.27
C GLY A 317 36.93 -1.20 6.11
N ASP A 318 35.80 -1.68 6.66
CA ASP A 318 35.44 -3.10 6.67
C ASP A 318 35.16 -3.64 5.25
N SER A 319 34.44 -2.89 4.43
CA SER A 319 34.03 -3.32 3.10
C SER A 319 35.15 -3.13 2.07
N THR A 320 35.76 -1.96 2.04
CA THR A 320 36.91 -1.64 1.17
C THR A 320 38.10 -2.54 1.48
N GLY A 321 38.45 -2.72 2.75
CA GLY A 321 39.50 -3.64 3.17
C GLY A 321 39.22 -5.08 2.74
N TRP A 322 37.97 -5.54 2.85
CA TRP A 322 37.59 -6.88 2.37
C TRP A 322 37.77 -7.00 0.85
N GLN A 323 37.34 -6.01 0.08
CA GLN A 323 37.52 -5.99 -1.38
C GLN A 323 39.00 -5.99 -1.77
N ALA A 324 39.84 -5.26 -1.03
CA ALA A 324 41.28 -5.24 -1.24
C ALA A 324 41.90 -6.63 -1.01
N VAL A 325 41.54 -7.33 0.08
CA VAL A 325 41.96 -8.72 0.31
C VAL A 325 41.51 -9.68 -0.79
N ASN A 326 40.27 -9.51 -1.27
CA ASN A 326 39.73 -10.33 -2.34
C ASN A 326 40.48 -10.12 -3.67
N SER A 327 41.06 -8.95 -3.90
CA SER A 327 41.85 -8.63 -5.09
C SER A 327 43.28 -9.19 -5.12
N LEU A 328 43.78 -9.69 -3.98
CA LEU A 328 45.12 -10.29 -3.90
C LEU A 328 45.19 -11.61 -4.67
N ASN A 329 46.34 -11.91 -5.28
CA ASN A 329 46.54 -13.13 -6.07
C ASN A 329 46.94 -14.37 -5.25
N PHE A 330 46.94 -14.27 -3.92
CA PHE A 330 47.30 -15.34 -2.99
C PHE A 330 46.25 -15.53 -1.89
N ASN A 331 46.29 -16.70 -1.24
CA ASN A 331 45.27 -17.14 -0.29
C ASN A 331 45.77 -17.29 1.15
N VAL A 332 47.09 -17.30 1.35
CA VAL A 332 47.72 -17.48 2.67
C VAL A 332 48.81 -16.42 2.90
N VAL A 333 49.08 -16.13 4.17
CA VAL A 333 50.17 -15.28 4.63
C VAL A 333 51.00 -16.10 5.62
N SER A 334 52.30 -16.14 5.38
CA SER A 334 53.26 -16.80 6.26
C SER A 334 54.15 -15.79 6.95
N PHE A 335 54.34 -15.97 8.25
CA PHE A 335 55.03 -15.00 9.09
C PHE A 335 55.70 -15.66 10.29
N ARG A 336 56.58 -14.92 10.94
CA ARG A 336 57.27 -15.26 12.18
C ARG A 336 57.09 -14.12 13.17
N LYS A 337 56.67 -14.46 14.39
CA LYS A 337 56.57 -13.48 15.50
C LYS A 337 57.94 -13.22 16.11
N GLN A 338 58.14 -12.01 16.62
CA GLN A 338 59.38 -11.65 17.32
C GLN A 338 59.68 -12.66 18.45
N GLY A 339 60.90 -13.20 18.47
CA GLY A 339 61.33 -14.16 19.49
C GLY A 339 60.85 -15.60 19.31
N SER A 340 60.06 -15.90 18.28
CA SER A 340 59.67 -17.28 17.92
C SER A 340 60.49 -17.81 16.75
N SER A 341 60.89 -19.08 16.81
CA SER A 341 61.50 -19.79 15.67
C SER A 341 60.46 -20.43 14.75
N GLU A 342 59.20 -20.53 15.18
CA GLU A 342 58.13 -21.17 14.44
C GLU A 342 57.58 -20.23 13.34
N VAL A 343 57.40 -20.77 12.14
CA VAL A 343 56.73 -20.08 11.03
C VAL A 343 55.26 -20.46 11.07
N GLN A 344 54.38 -19.46 11.14
CA GLN A 344 52.94 -19.63 11.13
C GLN A 344 52.40 -19.27 9.76
N THR A 345 51.43 -20.05 9.27
CA THR A 345 50.73 -19.80 8.01
C THR A 345 49.24 -19.72 8.28
N LEU A 346 48.64 -18.58 7.96
CA LEU A 346 47.21 -18.33 8.09
C LEU A 346 46.62 -18.00 6.72
N ARG A 347 45.33 -18.26 6.53
CA ARG A 347 44.62 -17.71 5.36
C ARG A 347 44.57 -16.19 5.47
N VAL A 348 44.52 -15.47 4.36
CA VAL A 348 44.66 -14.00 4.40
C VAL A 348 43.65 -13.33 5.35
N LEU A 349 42.37 -13.70 5.30
CA LEU A 349 41.35 -13.10 6.18
C LEU A 349 41.58 -13.47 7.65
N ASP A 350 42.02 -14.70 7.93
CA ASP A 350 42.37 -15.15 9.27
C ASP A 350 43.60 -14.40 9.82
N PHE A 351 44.60 -14.12 8.97
CA PHE A 351 45.75 -13.30 9.32
C PHE A 351 45.34 -11.88 9.72
N PHE A 352 44.51 -11.21 8.91
CA PHE A 352 44.02 -9.86 9.23
C PHE A 352 43.24 -9.85 10.55
N ALA A 353 42.42 -10.86 10.80
CA ALA A 353 41.65 -10.97 12.03
C ALA A 353 42.53 -11.21 13.26
N GLN A 354 43.50 -12.13 13.18
CA GLN A 354 44.30 -12.58 14.32
C GLN A 354 45.51 -11.70 14.61
N GLU A 355 46.18 -11.21 13.55
CA GLU A 355 47.44 -10.47 13.68
C GLU A 355 47.24 -8.95 13.62
N PHE A 356 46.29 -8.46 12.82
CA PHE A 356 45.99 -7.03 12.73
C PHE A 356 44.79 -6.62 13.60
N GLY A 357 44.03 -7.58 14.14
CA GLY A 357 42.80 -7.28 14.87
C GLY A 357 41.68 -6.71 13.99
N ILE A 358 41.80 -6.82 12.66
CA ILE A 358 40.84 -6.28 11.68
C ILE A 358 40.01 -7.42 11.12
N LYS A 359 38.75 -7.52 11.55
CA LYS A 359 37.82 -8.55 11.09
C LYS A 359 37.03 -8.09 9.87
N LEU A 360 37.64 -8.19 8.71
CA LEU A 360 37.02 -7.80 7.45
C LEU A 360 35.75 -8.64 7.18
N GLY A 361 34.64 -7.97 6.86
CA GLY A 361 33.34 -8.56 6.59
C GLY A 361 32.39 -8.64 7.80
N ARG A 362 32.83 -8.24 8.99
CA ARG A 362 32.02 -8.33 10.24
C ARG A 362 30.74 -7.48 10.21
N PHE A 363 30.71 -6.43 9.40
CA PHE A 363 29.55 -5.55 9.19
C PHE A 363 28.83 -5.84 7.86
N LEU A 364 29.10 -6.99 7.23
CA LEU A 364 28.50 -7.42 5.97
C LEU A 364 27.80 -8.78 6.12
N GLN A 365 28.48 -9.75 6.71
CA GLN A 365 28.12 -11.17 6.67
C GLN A 365 26.83 -11.59 7.38
N GLY A 366 26.34 -10.81 8.35
CA GLY A 366 25.10 -11.14 9.06
C GLY A 366 23.88 -11.18 8.14
N LYS A 367 23.94 -10.46 7.01
CA LYS A 367 22.87 -10.36 6.01
C LYS A 367 22.48 -11.72 5.44
N TYR A 368 23.46 -12.55 5.09
CA TYR A 368 23.24 -13.82 4.42
C TYR A 368 22.36 -14.80 5.20
N VAL A 369 22.37 -14.74 6.54
CA VAL A 369 21.63 -15.69 7.39
C VAL A 369 20.11 -15.43 7.30
N PHE A 370 19.67 -14.22 7.64
CA PHE A 370 18.25 -13.93 7.69
C PHE A 370 17.65 -13.67 6.31
N MET A 371 18.43 -13.18 5.33
CA MET A 371 17.95 -13.00 3.96
C MET A 371 17.77 -14.33 3.22
N SER A 372 18.61 -15.33 3.51
CA SER A 372 18.52 -16.63 2.84
C SER A 372 17.35 -17.48 3.31
N MET A 373 17.07 -17.51 4.63
CA MET A 373 16.04 -18.42 5.18
C MET A 373 15.07 -17.76 6.16
N GLY A 374 15.48 -16.74 6.93
CA GLY A 374 14.61 -16.09 7.91
C GLY A 374 13.44 -15.34 7.26
N LEU A 375 13.73 -14.37 6.40
CA LEU A 375 12.73 -13.58 5.68
C LEU A 375 11.86 -14.43 4.74
N PRO A 376 12.41 -15.37 3.94
CA PRO A 376 11.58 -16.32 3.20
C PRO A 376 10.63 -17.14 4.10
N ALA A 377 11.06 -17.53 5.30
CA ALA A 377 10.18 -18.21 6.26
C ALA A 377 9.09 -17.28 6.84
N ALA A 378 9.38 -15.99 7.06
CA ALA A 378 8.37 -14.99 7.40
C ALA A 378 7.34 -14.80 6.26
N ALA A 379 7.79 -14.76 5.00
CA ALA A 379 6.92 -14.73 3.85
C ALA A 379 5.99 -15.95 3.83
N PHE A 380 6.54 -17.14 4.04
CA PHE A 380 5.75 -18.37 4.14
C PHE A 380 4.75 -18.34 5.31
N ALA A 381 5.14 -17.81 6.47
CA ALA A 381 4.26 -17.62 7.61
C ALA A 381 3.09 -16.69 7.31
N MET A 382 3.34 -15.57 6.60
CA MET A 382 2.29 -14.64 6.16
C MET A 382 1.30 -15.33 5.20
N VAL A 383 1.79 -16.11 4.23
CA VAL A 383 0.94 -16.93 3.34
C VAL A 383 0.10 -17.92 4.14
N MET A 384 0.70 -18.66 5.08
CA MET A 384 0.00 -19.65 5.89
C MET A 384 -1.01 -19.03 6.86
N ALA A 385 -0.73 -17.81 7.31
CA ALA A 385 -1.62 -17.04 8.16
C ALA A 385 -2.86 -16.54 7.39
N ALA A 386 -2.82 -16.40 6.06
CA ALA A 386 -3.98 -16.00 5.26
C ALA A 386 -5.09 -17.08 5.25
N PRO A 387 -6.38 -16.69 5.13
CA PRO A 387 -7.48 -17.62 4.87
C PRO A 387 -7.19 -18.51 3.66
N LYS A 388 -7.65 -19.77 3.68
CA LYS A 388 -7.28 -20.79 2.68
C LYS A 388 -7.56 -20.32 1.26
N GLU A 389 -8.70 -19.66 1.07
CA GLU A 389 -9.19 -19.06 -0.17
C GLU A 389 -8.27 -17.95 -0.72
N ASN A 390 -7.59 -17.22 0.16
CA ASN A 390 -6.71 -16.10 -0.20
C ASN A 390 -5.23 -16.48 -0.25
N ARG A 391 -4.84 -17.70 0.15
CA ARG A 391 -3.43 -18.13 0.17
C ARG A 391 -2.77 -18.05 -1.19
N LYS A 392 -3.51 -18.30 -2.27
CA LYS A 392 -2.98 -18.16 -3.64
C LYS A 392 -2.61 -16.70 -3.96
N VAL A 393 -3.44 -15.75 -3.52
CA VAL A 393 -3.22 -14.30 -3.67
C VAL A 393 -2.04 -13.84 -2.79
N ALA A 394 -1.99 -14.30 -1.54
CA ALA A 394 -0.87 -14.04 -0.64
C ALA A 394 0.45 -14.58 -1.21
N PHE A 395 0.44 -15.82 -1.69
CA PHE A 395 1.61 -16.45 -2.29
C PHE A 395 2.08 -15.70 -3.54
N ALA A 396 1.16 -15.34 -4.44
CA ALA A 396 1.50 -14.62 -5.67
C ALA A 396 2.14 -13.24 -5.41
N SER A 397 1.86 -12.59 -4.28
CA SER A 397 2.47 -11.31 -3.90
C SER A 397 3.76 -11.47 -3.10
N LEU A 398 3.84 -12.45 -2.20
CA LEU A 398 4.98 -12.64 -1.29
C LEU A 398 6.11 -13.49 -1.88
N ALA A 399 5.80 -14.44 -2.76
CA ALA A 399 6.82 -15.33 -3.32
C ALA A 399 7.86 -14.58 -4.18
N PRO A 400 7.49 -13.64 -5.07
CA PRO A 400 8.49 -12.84 -5.80
C PRO A 400 9.37 -12.02 -4.85
N ALA A 401 8.79 -11.37 -3.85
CA ALA A 401 9.54 -10.59 -2.87
C ALA A 401 10.52 -11.45 -2.05
N ALA A 402 10.08 -12.63 -1.61
CA ALA A 402 10.93 -13.58 -0.90
C ALA A 402 12.07 -14.12 -1.78
N PHE A 403 11.77 -14.39 -3.06
CA PHE A 403 12.77 -14.85 -4.02
C PHE A 403 13.81 -13.77 -4.32
N THR A 404 13.38 -12.52 -4.54
CA THR A 404 14.29 -11.37 -4.71
C THR A 404 15.17 -11.19 -3.48
N CYS A 405 14.59 -11.24 -2.28
CA CYS A 405 15.33 -11.18 -1.03
C CYS A 405 16.38 -12.28 -0.91
N PHE A 406 16.03 -13.53 -1.20
CA PHE A 406 16.97 -14.65 -1.19
C PHE A 406 18.08 -14.44 -2.24
N LEU A 407 17.70 -14.16 -3.49
CA LEU A 407 18.61 -14.18 -4.62
C LEU A 407 19.56 -12.99 -4.62
N THR A 408 19.03 -11.78 -4.46
CA THR A 408 19.79 -10.53 -4.61
C THR A 408 20.04 -9.80 -3.30
N GLY A 409 19.38 -10.17 -2.21
CA GLY A 409 19.55 -9.54 -0.89
C GLY A 409 18.72 -8.27 -0.71
N ILE A 410 17.86 -7.90 -1.66
CA ILE A 410 16.97 -6.74 -1.53
C ILE A 410 15.76 -7.15 -0.68
N THR A 411 15.62 -6.57 0.50
CA THR A 411 14.65 -6.98 1.52
C THR A 411 13.38 -6.13 1.55
N GLU A 412 13.46 -4.92 1.02
CA GLU A 412 12.40 -3.90 1.06
C GLU A 412 11.05 -4.38 0.53
N PRO A 413 10.97 -5.09 -0.61
CA PRO A 413 9.69 -5.60 -1.11
C PRO A 413 8.96 -6.50 -0.10
N LEU A 414 9.71 -7.18 0.77
CA LEU A 414 9.14 -8.06 1.78
C LEU A 414 8.97 -7.36 3.13
N GLU A 415 9.98 -6.64 3.60
CA GLU A 415 9.97 -5.92 4.89
C GLU A 415 8.83 -4.91 4.98
N PHE A 416 8.59 -4.18 3.90
CA PHE A 416 7.53 -3.17 3.84
C PHE A 416 6.11 -3.76 3.99
N THR A 417 5.93 -5.07 3.80
CA THR A 417 4.64 -5.73 4.05
C THR A 417 4.26 -5.82 5.52
N PHE A 418 5.22 -5.67 6.44
CA PHE A 418 4.98 -5.76 7.89
C PHE A 418 5.56 -4.59 8.70
N LEU A 419 6.42 -3.75 8.11
CA LEU A 419 7.14 -2.66 8.77
C LEU A 419 6.25 -1.74 9.62
N LEU A 420 5.20 -1.18 9.02
CA LEU A 420 4.25 -0.32 9.73
C LEU A 420 3.02 -1.07 10.25
N LEU A 421 2.78 -2.28 9.75
CA LEU A 421 1.67 -3.12 10.21
C LEU A 421 1.92 -3.62 11.63
N SER A 422 3.17 -3.92 11.98
CA SER A 422 3.57 -4.35 13.32
C SER A 422 4.99 -3.89 13.63
N PRO A 423 5.13 -2.74 14.34
CA PRO A 423 6.44 -2.28 14.81
C PRO A 423 7.19 -3.34 15.62
N PHE A 424 6.47 -4.19 16.35
CA PHE A 424 7.07 -5.34 17.04
C PHE A 424 7.71 -6.35 16.09
N LEU A 425 7.04 -6.72 14.98
CA LEU A 425 7.63 -7.68 14.04
C LEU A 425 8.87 -7.10 13.36
N PHE A 426 8.87 -5.80 13.05
CA PHE A 426 10.02 -5.15 12.41
C PHE A 426 11.14 -4.79 13.39
N TRP A 427 10.94 -3.81 14.28
CA TRP A 427 11.99 -3.35 15.19
C TRP A 427 12.21 -4.30 16.37
N GLY A 428 11.16 -4.91 16.90
CA GLY A 428 11.26 -5.78 18.09
C GLY A 428 11.88 -7.14 17.80
N PHE A 429 11.44 -7.80 16.72
CA PHE A 429 11.85 -9.15 16.37
C PHE A 429 12.82 -9.19 15.20
N HIS A 430 12.44 -8.66 14.03
CA HIS A 430 13.25 -8.81 12.81
C HIS A 430 14.61 -8.10 12.94
N ALA A 431 14.65 -6.84 13.34
CA ALA A 431 15.89 -6.11 13.55
C ALA A 431 16.77 -6.74 14.64
N PHE A 432 16.16 -7.28 15.70
CA PHE A 432 16.87 -8.05 16.73
C PHE A 432 17.49 -9.34 16.17
N MET A 433 16.75 -10.11 15.37
CA MET A 433 17.28 -11.33 14.77
C MET A 433 18.37 -11.03 13.74
N CYS A 434 18.28 -9.90 13.02
CA CYS A 434 19.37 -9.40 12.18
C CYS A 434 20.61 -9.12 13.03
N ALA A 435 20.47 -8.35 14.13
CA ALA A 435 21.55 -8.09 15.07
C ALA A 435 22.21 -9.39 15.58
N LEU A 436 21.39 -10.37 15.95
CA LEU A 436 21.87 -11.69 16.37
C LEU A 436 22.63 -12.42 15.24
N ALA A 437 22.21 -12.29 13.99
CA ALA A 437 22.90 -12.93 12.87
C ALA A 437 24.29 -12.32 12.66
N PHE A 438 24.41 -10.99 12.73
CA PHE A 438 25.70 -10.30 12.67
C PHE A 438 26.63 -10.71 13.82
N LEU A 439 26.10 -10.78 15.05
CA LEU A 439 26.85 -11.27 16.22
C LEU A 439 27.36 -12.69 16.01
N LEU A 440 26.45 -13.62 15.68
CA LEU A 440 26.78 -15.04 15.52
C LEU A 440 27.84 -15.25 14.43
N MET A 441 27.69 -14.60 13.28
CA MET A 441 28.68 -14.71 12.21
C MET A 441 30.04 -14.15 12.61
N ASN A 442 30.09 -13.02 13.33
CA ASN A 442 31.36 -12.46 13.83
C ASN A 442 32.02 -13.38 14.87
N VAL A 443 31.25 -13.95 15.80
CA VAL A 443 31.75 -14.88 16.83
C VAL A 443 32.26 -16.19 16.21
N LEU A 444 31.57 -16.69 15.18
CA LEU A 444 31.98 -17.89 14.44
C LEU A 444 33.17 -17.66 13.50
N GLY A 445 33.68 -16.43 13.42
CA GLY A 445 34.85 -16.09 12.60
C GLY A 445 34.55 -16.07 11.11
N ALA A 446 33.30 -15.83 10.69
CA ALA A 446 33.03 -15.58 9.29
C ALA A 446 33.69 -14.27 8.83
N HIS A 447 34.06 -14.23 7.55
CA HIS A 447 34.67 -13.09 6.86
C HIS A 447 34.09 -12.96 5.44
N ILE A 448 32.78 -12.72 5.33
CA ILE A 448 32.08 -12.70 4.04
C ILE A 448 31.83 -11.26 3.61
N GLY A 449 32.38 -10.88 2.46
CA GLY A 449 32.17 -9.57 1.87
C GLY A 449 31.00 -9.53 0.90
N MET A 450 30.70 -8.35 0.38
CA MET A 450 29.69 -8.14 -0.67
C MET A 450 29.99 -6.86 -1.45
N THR A 451 29.40 -6.73 -2.64
CA THR A 451 29.39 -5.45 -3.40
C THR A 451 28.02 -4.87 -3.59
N PHE A 452 26.95 -5.65 -3.38
CA PHE A 452 25.59 -5.20 -3.61
C PHE A 452 24.73 -5.20 -2.34
N SER A 453 24.14 -6.33 -1.94
CA SER A 453 23.16 -6.35 -0.83
C SER A 453 23.26 -7.56 0.09
N GLY A 454 24.04 -8.59 -0.26
CA GLY A 454 24.22 -9.77 0.58
C GLY A 454 23.21 -10.89 0.32
N GLY A 455 22.75 -11.03 -0.94
CA GLY A 455 21.92 -12.15 -1.39
C GLY A 455 22.72 -13.41 -1.72
N PHE A 456 22.04 -14.44 -2.22
CA PHE A 456 22.65 -15.70 -2.63
C PHE A 456 23.74 -15.52 -3.70
N ILE A 457 23.55 -14.59 -4.65
CA ILE A 457 24.55 -14.30 -5.67
C ILE A 457 25.85 -13.79 -5.02
N ASP A 458 25.74 -12.79 -4.13
CA ASP A 458 26.88 -12.26 -3.38
C ASP A 458 27.51 -13.34 -2.49
N TYR A 459 26.71 -14.22 -1.90
CA TYR A 459 27.21 -15.34 -1.08
C TYR A 459 28.11 -16.27 -1.90
N VAL A 460 27.71 -16.60 -3.13
CA VAL A 460 28.53 -17.43 -4.01
C VAL A 460 29.81 -16.69 -4.39
N ILE A 461 29.69 -15.45 -4.88
CA ILE A 461 30.82 -14.69 -5.44
C ILE A 461 31.84 -14.29 -4.37
N TYR A 462 31.37 -13.83 -3.21
CA TYR A 462 32.21 -13.24 -2.17
C TYR A 462 32.31 -14.09 -0.90
N GLY A 463 31.56 -15.18 -0.81
CA GLY A 463 31.69 -16.17 0.25
C GLY A 463 32.35 -17.46 -0.23
N LEU A 464 31.68 -18.19 -1.14
CA LEU A 464 32.10 -19.52 -1.56
C LEU A 464 33.33 -19.53 -2.48
N ILE A 465 33.36 -18.70 -3.51
CA ILE A 465 34.48 -18.68 -4.46
C ILE A 465 35.80 -18.35 -3.73
N PRO A 466 35.90 -17.28 -2.92
CA PRO A 466 37.13 -16.96 -2.18
C PRO A 466 37.29 -17.75 -0.87
N ILE A 467 36.66 -18.90 -0.69
CA ILE A 467 36.71 -19.67 0.56
C ILE A 467 38.14 -20.03 1.01
N GLN A 468 39.05 -20.20 0.05
CA GLN A 468 40.47 -20.46 0.31
C GLN A 468 41.18 -19.30 1.02
N LYS A 469 40.68 -18.05 0.89
CA LYS A 469 41.17 -16.86 1.61
C LYS A 469 40.70 -16.80 3.07
N GLY A 470 39.82 -17.70 3.50
CA GLY A 470 39.33 -17.77 4.89
C GLY A 470 38.00 -17.06 5.12
N THR A 471 37.07 -17.07 4.17
CA THR A 471 35.73 -16.44 4.36
C THR A 471 34.85 -17.16 5.39
N HIS A 472 35.10 -18.45 5.61
CA HIS A 472 34.29 -19.36 6.41
C HIS A 472 32.78 -19.31 6.07
N ALA A 473 32.48 -19.18 4.78
CA ALA A 473 31.13 -19.00 4.26
C ALA A 473 30.15 -20.14 4.61
N TYR A 474 30.65 -21.33 4.97
CA TYR A 474 29.83 -22.46 5.39
C TYR A 474 28.99 -22.15 6.65
N TRP A 475 29.42 -21.25 7.53
CA TRP A 475 28.66 -20.89 8.74
C TRP A 475 27.28 -20.30 8.46
N VAL A 476 27.08 -19.65 7.30
CA VAL A 476 25.77 -19.12 6.90
C VAL A 476 24.73 -20.23 6.86
N TYR A 477 25.02 -21.35 6.20
CA TYR A 477 24.09 -22.46 6.05
C TYR A 477 24.10 -23.45 7.22
N VAL A 478 25.00 -23.25 8.19
CA VAL A 478 24.86 -23.87 9.52
C VAL A 478 23.85 -23.08 10.36
N VAL A 479 23.89 -21.74 10.33
CA VAL A 479 23.04 -20.88 11.20
C VAL A 479 21.66 -20.61 10.60
N ALA A 480 21.55 -20.38 9.30
CA ALA A 480 20.30 -20.00 8.62
C ALA A 480 19.14 -21.02 8.80
N PRO A 481 19.37 -22.34 8.83
CA PRO A 481 18.31 -23.32 9.10
C PRO A 481 17.62 -23.13 10.46
N PHE A 482 18.33 -22.61 11.48
CA PHE A 482 17.74 -22.31 12.78
C PHE A 482 16.85 -21.07 12.74
N TYR A 483 17.13 -20.12 11.85
CA TYR A 483 16.32 -18.91 11.67
C TYR A 483 14.96 -19.21 11.06
N ALA A 484 14.88 -20.15 10.12
CA ALA A 484 13.64 -20.49 9.42
C ALA A 484 12.47 -20.84 10.37
N PRO A 485 12.58 -21.81 11.30
CA PRO A 485 11.47 -22.12 12.21
C PRO A 485 11.15 -20.97 13.16
N ILE A 486 12.16 -20.25 13.66
CA ILE A 486 11.96 -19.11 14.58
C ILE A 486 11.15 -18.02 13.89
N TYR A 487 11.56 -17.60 12.69
CA TYR A 487 10.83 -16.61 11.90
C TYR A 487 9.43 -17.10 11.56
N PHE A 488 9.30 -18.35 11.11
CA PHE A 488 8.00 -18.89 10.74
C PHE A 488 7.00 -18.84 11.92
N PHE A 489 7.37 -19.39 13.07
CA PHE A 489 6.47 -19.49 14.22
C PHE A 489 6.17 -18.12 14.82
N VAL A 490 7.18 -17.26 15.01
CA VAL A 490 6.96 -15.92 15.58
C VAL A 490 6.03 -15.10 14.68
N PHE A 491 6.29 -15.06 13.37
CA PHE A 491 5.40 -14.36 12.44
C PHE A 491 4.01 -14.98 12.44
N TYR A 492 3.89 -16.30 12.27
CA TYR A 492 2.60 -16.97 12.15
C TYR A 492 1.71 -16.74 13.38
N PHE A 493 2.25 -16.99 14.58
CA PHE A 493 1.50 -16.82 15.82
C PHE A 493 1.19 -15.36 16.11
N TRP A 494 2.14 -14.43 15.90
CA TRP A 494 1.90 -13.02 16.15
C TRP A 494 0.85 -12.43 15.20
N ILE A 495 0.90 -12.78 13.91
CA ILE A 495 -0.08 -12.35 12.90
C ILE A 495 -1.48 -12.86 13.27
N LYS A 496 -1.60 -14.12 13.70
CA LYS A 496 -2.88 -14.70 14.13
C LYS A 496 -3.38 -14.07 15.44
N PHE A 497 -2.50 -13.89 16.42
CA PHE A 497 -2.82 -13.34 17.73
C PHE A 497 -3.28 -11.88 17.66
N LYS A 498 -2.56 -11.04 16.90
CA LYS A 498 -2.90 -9.61 16.73
C LYS A 498 -3.88 -9.35 15.60
N ASN A 499 -4.27 -10.38 14.86
CA ASN A 499 -5.12 -10.30 13.68
C ASN A 499 -4.65 -9.21 12.69
N LEU A 500 -3.39 -9.33 12.28
CA LEU A 500 -2.74 -8.38 11.38
C LEU A 500 -3.22 -8.56 9.93
N ASP A 501 -3.36 -7.45 9.19
CA ASP A 501 -3.75 -7.40 7.77
C ASP A 501 -2.53 -7.60 6.85
N THR A 502 -1.79 -8.70 7.02
CA THR A 502 -0.68 -9.06 6.13
C THR A 502 -1.20 -9.45 4.73
N PRO A 503 -0.36 -9.53 3.68
CA PRO A 503 -0.83 -9.91 2.34
C PRO A 503 -1.74 -11.15 2.32
N GLY A 504 -2.92 -11.02 1.70
CA GLY A 504 -3.98 -12.03 1.72
C GLY A 504 -4.93 -12.01 2.93
N ARG A 505 -4.73 -11.08 3.87
CA ARG A 505 -5.62 -10.79 5.01
C ARG A 505 -6.13 -9.34 4.93
N GLY A 506 -7.31 -9.08 5.48
CA GLY A 506 -7.94 -7.75 5.41
C GLY A 506 -8.72 -7.47 4.12
N GLN A 507 -9.40 -6.32 4.05
CA GLN A 507 -10.30 -5.98 2.93
C GLN A 507 -9.57 -5.41 1.70
N ASN A 508 -8.30 -4.99 1.83
CA ASN A 508 -7.61 -4.16 0.83
C ASN A 508 -6.77 -4.93 -0.20
N ILE A 509 -6.88 -6.25 -0.32
CA ILE A 509 -5.96 -7.04 -1.18
C ILE A 509 -6.73 -8.09 -1.97
N LYS A 510 -7.57 -7.65 -2.90
CA LYS A 510 -7.97 -8.47 -4.05
C LYS A 510 -7.04 -8.15 -5.22
N LEU A 511 -6.11 -9.06 -5.53
CA LEU A 511 -5.48 -9.06 -6.85
C LEU A 511 -6.58 -9.38 -7.86
N PHE A 512 -6.84 -8.48 -8.82
CA PHE A 512 -7.79 -8.73 -9.88
C PHE A 512 -7.37 -9.99 -10.66
N THR A 513 -8.13 -11.06 -10.52
CA THR A 513 -7.90 -12.30 -11.25
C THR A 513 -8.43 -12.17 -12.69
N LYS A 514 -8.01 -13.05 -13.61
CA LYS A 514 -8.65 -13.18 -14.93
C LYS A 514 -10.18 -13.38 -14.82
N LYS A 515 -10.66 -13.95 -13.71
CA LYS A 515 -12.09 -14.11 -13.40
C LYS A 515 -12.75 -12.77 -13.05
N ASP A 516 -12.06 -11.90 -12.31
CA ASP A 516 -12.53 -10.55 -12.00
C ASP A 516 -12.56 -9.66 -13.26
N PHE A 517 -11.59 -9.81 -14.16
CA PHE A 517 -11.57 -9.10 -15.44
C PHE A 517 -12.68 -9.58 -16.39
N ARG A 518 -12.98 -10.88 -16.41
CA ARG A 518 -14.11 -11.46 -17.15
C ARG A 518 -15.47 -11.04 -16.56
N ASN A 519 -15.57 -10.92 -15.24
CA ASN A 519 -16.77 -10.41 -14.57
C ASN A 519 -16.95 -8.89 -14.82
N LYS A 520 -15.87 -8.10 -14.88
CA LYS A 520 -15.92 -6.68 -15.29
C LYS A 520 -16.36 -6.51 -16.75
N ASN A 521 -15.99 -7.42 -17.64
CA ASN A 521 -16.44 -7.43 -19.04
C ASN A 521 -17.88 -7.92 -19.24
N LYS A 522 -18.50 -8.64 -18.29
CA LYS A 522 -19.94 -8.97 -18.38
C LYS A 522 -20.84 -7.76 -18.15
N ASN A 523 -20.37 -6.74 -17.44
CA ASN A 523 -21.09 -5.49 -17.22
C ASN A 523 -20.83 -4.42 -18.31
N LYS A 524 -20.16 -4.76 -19.43
CA LYS A 524 -19.94 -3.84 -20.55
C LYS A 524 -21.13 -3.67 -21.50
N ASN A 525 -22.21 -4.46 -21.35
CA ASN A 525 -23.39 -4.36 -22.20
C ASN A 525 -24.53 -3.52 -21.59
N LEU A 526 -24.31 -2.90 -20.42
CA LEU A 526 -25.29 -2.01 -19.80
C LEU A 526 -24.71 -0.59 -19.82
N VAL A 527 -25.17 0.20 -20.78
CA VAL A 527 -24.92 1.65 -20.81
C VAL A 527 -25.38 2.24 -19.48
N ASP A 528 -24.52 3.04 -18.84
CA ASP A 528 -24.82 3.78 -17.61
C ASP A 528 -26.23 4.43 -17.72
N PRO A 529 -27.14 4.24 -16.75
CA PRO A 529 -28.52 4.70 -16.86
C PRO A 529 -28.66 6.19 -17.17
N GLN A 530 -27.75 7.01 -16.66
CA GLN A 530 -27.71 8.44 -16.92
C GLN A 530 -27.29 8.74 -18.37
N VAL A 531 -26.28 8.02 -18.88
CA VAL A 531 -25.86 8.10 -20.29
C VAL A 531 -26.98 7.63 -21.22
N ARG A 532 -27.62 6.51 -20.89
CA ARG A 532 -28.73 5.94 -21.65
C ARG A 532 -29.90 6.92 -21.73
N ALA A 533 -30.26 7.55 -20.61
CA ALA A 533 -31.34 8.53 -20.56
C ALA A 533 -31.00 9.80 -21.37
N VAL A 534 -29.76 10.31 -21.30
CA VAL A 534 -29.31 11.47 -22.11
C VAL A 534 -29.34 11.15 -23.60
N VAL A 535 -28.83 9.99 -24.01
CA VAL A 535 -28.72 9.61 -25.43
C VAL A 535 -30.09 9.29 -26.03
N LEU A 536 -30.94 8.53 -25.32
CA LEU A 536 -32.32 8.29 -25.76
C LEU A 536 -33.14 9.57 -25.77
N GLY A 537 -32.94 10.44 -24.78
CA GLY A 537 -33.58 11.75 -24.74
C GLY A 537 -33.14 12.68 -25.88
N LEU A 538 -31.96 12.45 -26.46
CA LEU A 538 -31.48 13.14 -27.65
C LEU A 538 -31.91 12.48 -28.96
N GLY A 539 -32.72 11.41 -28.94
CA GLY A 539 -33.19 10.71 -30.14
C GLY A 539 -32.31 9.54 -30.58
N GLY A 540 -31.41 9.05 -29.72
CA GLY A 540 -30.51 7.93 -30.00
C GLY A 540 -29.13 8.35 -30.52
N TRP A 541 -28.22 7.37 -30.66
CA TRP A 541 -26.85 7.62 -31.13
C TRP A 541 -26.80 8.27 -32.51
N ASP A 542 -27.69 7.84 -33.40
CA ASP A 542 -27.74 8.31 -34.79
C ASP A 542 -28.20 9.75 -34.93
N ASN A 543 -28.82 10.32 -33.88
CA ASN A 543 -29.29 11.69 -33.89
C ASN A 543 -28.25 12.70 -33.40
N ILE A 544 -27.08 12.26 -32.89
CA ILE A 544 -26.03 13.14 -32.34
C ILE A 544 -24.80 13.12 -33.26
N THR A 545 -24.42 14.28 -33.80
CA THR A 545 -23.32 14.43 -34.77
C THR A 545 -22.03 14.98 -34.16
N LYS A 546 -22.12 15.77 -33.08
CA LYS A 546 -20.94 16.22 -32.31
C LYS A 546 -21.14 16.09 -30.81
N TYR A 547 -20.06 15.72 -30.13
CA TYR A 547 -20.04 15.46 -28.69
C TYR A 547 -19.04 16.40 -27.99
N GLU A 548 -19.46 17.61 -27.63
CA GLU A 548 -18.62 18.55 -26.87
C GLU A 548 -19.22 18.88 -25.50
N ASN A 549 -18.41 19.44 -24.62
CA ASN A 549 -18.85 19.93 -23.34
C ASN A 549 -18.02 21.14 -22.90
N CYS A 550 -18.59 21.96 -22.03
CA CYS A 550 -17.85 22.93 -21.24
C CYS A 550 -17.92 22.56 -19.75
N ALA A 551 -17.55 23.48 -18.87
CA ALA A 551 -17.51 23.24 -17.42
C ALA A 551 -18.87 22.85 -16.82
N SER A 552 -19.98 23.33 -17.39
CA SER A 552 -21.33 23.14 -16.83
C SER A 552 -22.39 22.62 -17.80
N ARG A 553 -22.04 22.42 -19.08
CA ARG A 553 -23.01 22.06 -20.13
C ARG A 553 -22.45 21.03 -21.10
N LEU A 554 -23.31 20.11 -21.55
CA LEU A 554 -23.10 19.36 -22.78
C LEU A 554 -23.49 20.25 -23.97
N ARG A 555 -22.72 20.19 -25.04
CA ARG A 555 -22.84 21.01 -26.24
C ARG A 555 -22.81 20.09 -27.45
N TYR A 556 -23.99 19.63 -27.86
CA TYR A 556 -24.10 18.61 -28.89
C TYR A 556 -24.73 19.18 -30.14
N ASP A 557 -24.27 18.69 -31.30
CA ASP A 557 -24.95 18.92 -32.55
C ASP A 557 -25.88 17.73 -32.80
N VAL A 558 -27.13 17.99 -33.20
CA VAL A 558 -28.18 16.99 -33.43
C VAL A 558 -28.73 17.09 -34.85
N VAL A 559 -29.16 15.97 -35.43
CA VAL A 559 -29.71 15.92 -36.79
C VAL A 559 -31.17 16.40 -36.81
N ASP A 560 -31.97 15.95 -35.84
CA ASP A 560 -33.41 16.21 -35.81
C ASP A 560 -33.87 16.57 -34.38
N PHE A 561 -34.35 17.81 -34.21
CA PHE A 561 -34.87 18.31 -32.95
C PHE A 561 -36.22 17.71 -32.54
N SER A 562 -36.97 17.12 -33.47
CA SER A 562 -38.27 16.51 -33.17
C SER A 562 -38.15 15.20 -32.39
N LYS A 563 -36.99 14.54 -32.48
CA LYS A 563 -36.67 13.30 -31.75
C LYS A 563 -36.20 13.54 -30.31
N ILE A 564 -36.15 14.80 -29.86
CA ILE A 564 -35.63 15.16 -28.55
C ILE A 564 -36.74 15.13 -27.50
N ASP A 565 -36.56 14.27 -26.52
CA ASP A 565 -37.37 14.18 -25.32
C ASP A 565 -36.68 14.92 -24.17
N GLU A 566 -37.05 16.18 -24.00
CA GLU A 566 -36.51 17.06 -22.95
C GLU A 566 -36.81 16.57 -21.54
N ASN A 567 -37.92 15.86 -21.32
CA ASN A 567 -38.29 15.34 -20.00
C ASN A 567 -37.36 14.19 -19.61
N ARG A 568 -37.04 13.31 -20.56
CA ARG A 568 -36.06 12.24 -20.35
C ARG A 568 -34.65 12.79 -20.08
N ILE A 569 -34.22 13.84 -20.79
CA ILE A 569 -32.93 14.48 -20.52
C ILE A 569 -32.91 15.15 -19.13
N LYS A 570 -34.01 15.79 -18.70
CA LYS A 570 -34.14 16.37 -17.35
C LYS A 570 -34.11 15.30 -16.26
N SER A 571 -34.78 14.17 -16.46
CA SER A 571 -34.73 13.02 -15.54
C SER A 571 -33.31 12.44 -15.39
N ALA A 572 -32.43 12.68 -16.36
CA ALA A 572 -31.01 12.31 -16.29
C ALA A 572 -30.13 13.32 -15.53
N GLY A 573 -30.72 14.33 -14.88
CA GLY A 573 -30.01 15.33 -14.08
C GLY A 573 -29.69 16.63 -14.83
N ALA A 574 -30.37 16.92 -15.94
CA ALA A 574 -30.26 18.22 -16.61
C ALA A 574 -31.16 19.26 -15.93
N THR A 575 -30.57 20.36 -15.48
CA THR A 575 -31.26 21.50 -14.86
C THR A 575 -31.99 22.35 -15.90
N ALA A 576 -31.44 22.46 -17.11
CA ALA A 576 -32.08 23.18 -18.20
C ALA A 576 -31.55 22.69 -19.55
N ILE A 577 -32.35 22.88 -20.60
CA ILE A 577 -32.02 22.52 -21.98
C ILE A 577 -32.27 23.78 -22.82
N ARG A 578 -31.31 24.14 -23.68
CA ARG A 578 -31.44 25.26 -24.61
C ARG A 578 -31.08 24.83 -26.02
N ARG A 579 -31.99 25.07 -26.95
CA ARG A 579 -31.74 24.93 -28.38
C ARG A 579 -31.09 26.22 -28.88
N VAL A 580 -29.98 26.12 -29.59
CA VAL A 580 -29.19 27.26 -30.06
C VAL A 580 -28.93 27.05 -31.56
N GLY A 581 -29.52 27.87 -32.42
CA GLY A 581 -29.39 27.69 -33.87
C GLY A 581 -30.17 26.49 -34.42
N SER A 582 -29.83 26.06 -35.63
CA SER A 582 -30.58 25.06 -36.40
C SER A 582 -30.23 23.60 -36.11
N ASN A 583 -29.10 23.34 -35.42
CA ASN A 583 -28.64 21.98 -35.12
C ASN A 583 -27.92 21.82 -33.76
N HIS A 584 -27.81 22.87 -32.92
CA HIS A 584 -27.03 22.79 -31.69
C HIS A 584 -27.90 22.82 -30.42
N ILE A 585 -27.61 21.93 -29.48
CA ILE A 585 -28.31 21.82 -28.20
C ILE A 585 -27.35 21.92 -27.01
N GLN A 586 -27.75 22.70 -26.01
CA GLN A 586 -27.02 22.86 -24.76
C GLN A 586 -27.81 22.26 -23.61
N ILE A 587 -27.24 21.24 -22.95
CA ILE A 587 -27.84 20.59 -21.78
C ILE A 587 -27.04 21.03 -20.55
N ILE A 588 -27.66 21.77 -19.65
CA ILE A 588 -27.05 22.27 -18.42
C ILE A 588 -27.14 21.17 -17.36
N VAL A 589 -26.00 20.58 -17.01
CA VAL A 589 -25.90 19.48 -16.01
C VAL A 589 -24.97 19.84 -14.84
N GLY A 590 -24.46 21.07 -14.80
CA GLY A 590 -23.56 21.53 -13.74
C GLY A 590 -22.16 20.90 -13.82
N SER A 591 -21.46 20.83 -12.68
CA SER A 591 -20.04 20.45 -12.60
C SER A 591 -19.70 19.04 -13.08
N ILE A 592 -20.71 18.21 -13.39
CA ILE A 592 -20.54 16.85 -13.91
C ILE A 592 -20.48 16.75 -15.43
N ALA A 593 -20.61 17.88 -16.16
CA ALA A 593 -20.69 17.90 -17.63
C ALA A 593 -19.52 17.18 -18.33
N GLU A 594 -18.30 17.36 -17.84
CA GLU A 594 -17.11 16.71 -18.42
C GLU A 594 -17.11 15.19 -18.19
N GLN A 595 -17.43 14.74 -16.98
CA GLN A 595 -17.51 13.32 -16.62
C GLN A 595 -18.65 12.62 -17.38
N LEU A 596 -19.79 13.29 -17.54
CA LEU A 596 -20.92 12.77 -18.29
C LEU A 596 -20.58 12.67 -19.79
N ASN A 597 -19.95 13.68 -20.39
CA ASN A 597 -19.55 13.63 -21.79
C ASN A 597 -18.53 12.52 -22.07
N GLN A 598 -17.58 12.28 -21.16
CA GLN A 598 -16.63 11.17 -21.29
C GLN A 598 -17.34 9.81 -21.23
N ARG A 599 -18.32 9.63 -20.33
CA ARG A 599 -19.12 8.41 -20.25
C ARG A 599 -20.00 8.21 -21.50
N VAL A 600 -20.58 9.27 -22.05
CA VAL A 600 -21.32 9.25 -23.32
C VAL A 600 -20.40 8.82 -24.47
N LYS A 601 -19.24 9.46 -24.63
CA LYS A 601 -18.25 9.12 -25.67
C LYS A 601 -17.75 7.68 -25.57
N ALA A 602 -17.51 7.20 -24.35
CA ALA A 602 -17.08 5.83 -24.11
C ALA A 602 -18.15 4.77 -24.42
N SER A 603 -19.41 5.20 -24.56
CA SER A 603 -20.56 4.33 -24.80
C SER A 603 -21.13 4.41 -26.22
N ILE A 604 -20.53 5.21 -27.11
CA ILE A 604 -20.99 5.39 -28.50
C ILE A 604 -21.09 4.02 -29.19
N GLY A 605 -22.25 3.75 -29.80
CA GLY A 605 -22.50 2.50 -30.53
C GLY A 605 -22.83 1.29 -29.65
N GLN A 606 -22.91 1.44 -28.32
CA GLN A 606 -23.41 0.38 -27.45
C GLN A 606 -24.94 0.30 -27.49
N SER A 607 -25.50 -0.90 -27.36
CA SER A 607 -26.94 -1.13 -27.40
C SER A 607 -27.67 -0.30 -26.34
N LEU A 608 -28.73 0.40 -26.75
CA LEU A 608 -29.62 1.17 -25.88
C LEU A 608 -30.83 0.34 -25.41
N GLU A 609 -30.95 -0.91 -25.87
CA GLU A 609 -32.00 -1.89 -25.52
C GLU A 609 -31.44 -3.04 -24.67
N LYS A 610 -32.25 -3.63 -23.78
CA LYS A 610 -31.91 -4.91 -23.12
C LYS A 610 -32.23 -6.02 -24.12
N ASP A 611 -31.22 -6.81 -24.52
CA ASP A 611 -31.41 -8.03 -25.30
C ASP A 611 -32.45 -8.93 -24.60
N SER A 612 -33.63 -9.02 -25.21
CA SER A 612 -34.58 -10.08 -24.93
C SER A 612 -34.41 -11.12 -26.04
N LYS A 613 -34.22 -12.38 -25.60
CA LYS A 613 -33.97 -13.62 -26.38
C LYS A 613 -32.51 -13.94 -26.67
N GLN A 614 -31.97 -14.82 -25.84
CA GLN A 614 -30.94 -15.77 -26.25
C GLN A 614 -31.27 -17.15 -25.64
N SER A 615 -32.12 -17.90 -26.34
CA SER A 615 -32.07 -19.35 -26.35
C SER A 615 -31.73 -19.80 -27.77
N ASP A 616 -30.79 -20.75 -27.84
CA ASP A 616 -30.53 -21.68 -28.93
C ASP A 616 -29.74 -21.21 -30.16
N SER A 617 -28.43 -21.45 -30.10
CA SER A 617 -27.71 -22.13 -31.20
C SER A 617 -26.40 -22.75 -30.69
N ASN A 618 -26.48 -24.00 -30.25
CA ASN A 618 -25.56 -25.10 -30.59
C ASN A 618 -25.70 -26.23 -29.56
N ASP A 619 -26.61 -27.16 -29.83
CA ASP A 619 -26.28 -28.58 -29.75
C ASP A 619 -27.20 -29.37 -30.69
N LYS A 620 -26.57 -30.05 -31.66
CA LYS A 620 -27.24 -31.04 -32.51
C LYS A 620 -26.93 -32.43 -31.95
N ASN A 621 -27.97 -33.25 -31.97
CA ASN A 621 -28.02 -34.72 -31.90
C ASN A 621 -28.02 -35.35 -30.50
N SER A 622 -29.21 -35.70 -29.99
CA SER A 622 -29.73 -37.07 -30.19
C SER A 622 -31.19 -37.22 -29.75
N THR A 623 -31.90 -37.99 -30.55
CA THR A 623 -33.26 -38.53 -30.45
C THR A 623 -33.64 -39.16 -29.10
N SER A 624 -34.82 -38.84 -28.56
CA SER A 624 -36.07 -39.62 -28.75
C SER A 624 -37.15 -39.33 -27.68
N LYS A 625 -38.40 -39.22 -28.16
CA LYS A 625 -39.71 -39.57 -27.57
C LYS A 625 -39.86 -39.61 -26.03
N ALA A 626 -40.77 -38.79 -25.49
CA ALA A 626 -42.16 -39.19 -25.17
C ALA A 626 -42.79 -38.31 -24.07
N ASN A 627 -44.00 -37.82 -24.38
CA ASN A 627 -45.18 -37.64 -23.51
C ASN A 627 -45.20 -36.68 -22.30
N LEU A 628 -46.17 -35.75 -22.42
CA LEU A 628 -47.26 -35.46 -21.48
C LEU A 628 -46.88 -34.79 -20.14
N GLU A 629 -47.12 -33.47 -20.03
CA GLU A 629 -48.36 -32.88 -19.50
C GLU A 629 -48.14 -31.40 -19.14
N ASN A 630 -49.08 -30.55 -19.55
CA ASN A 630 -49.22 -29.18 -19.06
C ASN A 630 -49.82 -29.20 -17.65
N PRO A 631 -49.30 -28.41 -16.71
CA PRO A 631 -50.16 -27.73 -15.74
C PRO A 631 -49.94 -26.21 -15.77
N LYS A 632 -50.98 -25.54 -16.28
CA LYS A 632 -51.55 -24.22 -15.89
C LYS A 632 -50.67 -23.28 -15.05
N THR A 633 -50.42 -22.12 -15.65
CA THR A 633 -50.03 -20.84 -15.04
C THR A 633 -50.97 -20.42 -13.91
N GLN A 634 -50.42 -20.22 -12.70
CA GLN A 634 -51.00 -19.35 -11.67
C GLN A 634 -50.13 -18.09 -11.60
N ASN A 635 -50.68 -16.93 -11.96
CA ASN A 635 -50.09 -15.63 -11.65
C ASN A 635 -50.10 -15.44 -10.13
N LYS A 636 -48.93 -15.42 -9.49
CA LYS A 636 -48.80 -15.09 -8.07
C LYS A 636 -48.67 -13.57 -7.92
N ASN A 637 -49.71 -12.92 -7.42
CA ASN A 637 -49.61 -11.54 -6.92
C ASN A 637 -48.78 -11.55 -5.63
N LEU A 638 -47.74 -10.71 -5.56
CA LEU A 638 -46.91 -10.55 -4.37
C LEU A 638 -47.48 -9.42 -3.51
N SER A 639 -47.71 -9.66 -2.21
CA SER A 639 -48.22 -8.65 -1.27
C SER A 639 -47.12 -8.10 -0.37
N VAL A 640 -47.13 -6.79 -0.13
CA VAL A 640 -46.21 -6.10 0.78
C VAL A 640 -46.95 -5.71 2.07
N TYR A 641 -46.34 -5.95 3.23
CA TYR A 641 -46.96 -5.82 4.55
C TYR A 641 -46.39 -4.67 5.39
N SER A 642 -47.14 -4.22 6.38
CA SER A 642 -46.76 -3.11 7.26
C SER A 642 -45.57 -3.45 8.13
N VAL A 643 -44.63 -2.51 8.22
CA VAL A 643 -43.39 -2.65 9.00
C VAL A 643 -43.60 -2.44 10.50
N PHE A 644 -44.74 -1.90 10.92
CA PHE A 644 -45.24 -1.82 12.31
C PHE A 644 -46.73 -1.41 12.33
N GLU A 645 -47.34 -1.38 13.51
CA GLU A 645 -48.68 -0.82 13.70
C GLU A 645 -48.61 0.73 13.70
N GLY A 646 -49.46 1.37 12.92
CA GLY A 646 -49.36 2.80 12.65
C GLY A 646 -50.32 3.31 11.59
N ASN A 647 -49.96 4.42 10.93
CA ASN A 647 -50.68 4.98 9.79
C ASN A 647 -49.83 4.91 8.52
N SER A 648 -50.40 4.39 7.43
CA SER A 648 -49.78 4.31 6.11
C SER A 648 -50.19 5.50 5.25
N HIS A 649 -49.24 6.10 4.55
CA HIS A 649 -49.42 7.27 3.70
C HIS A 649 -48.81 7.04 2.32
N SER A 650 -49.31 7.76 1.31
CA SER A 650 -48.69 7.76 0.00
C SER A 650 -47.28 8.35 0.08
N ILE A 651 -46.31 7.77 -0.63
CA ILE A 651 -44.92 8.26 -0.58
C ILE A 651 -44.78 9.72 -1.02
N VAL A 652 -45.67 10.21 -1.89
CA VAL A 652 -45.68 11.59 -2.39
C VAL A 652 -46.06 12.63 -1.32
N GLU A 653 -46.62 12.19 -0.19
CA GLU A 653 -46.94 13.07 0.95
C GLU A 653 -45.72 13.33 1.85
N LEU A 654 -44.59 12.64 1.62
CA LEU A 654 -43.35 12.88 2.35
C LEU A 654 -42.76 14.24 1.93
N ASN A 655 -42.19 15.01 2.85
CA ASN A 655 -41.59 16.32 2.53
C ASN A 655 -40.05 16.25 2.56
N ASP A 656 -39.46 15.44 1.69
CA ASP A 656 -38.01 15.17 1.67
C ASP A 656 -37.32 15.40 0.31
N GLY A 657 -38.09 15.47 -0.78
CA GLY A 657 -37.58 15.75 -2.13
C GLY A 657 -36.82 14.60 -2.80
N VAL A 658 -36.69 13.43 -2.16
CA VAL A 658 -36.05 12.24 -2.74
C VAL A 658 -37.05 11.08 -2.86
N PHE A 659 -37.68 10.72 -1.75
CA PHE A 659 -38.71 9.69 -1.71
C PHE A 659 -40.04 10.21 -2.24
N SER A 660 -40.41 11.45 -1.92
CA SER A 660 -41.65 12.07 -2.43
C SER A 660 -41.70 12.25 -3.93
N GLU A 661 -40.54 12.45 -4.56
CA GLU A 661 -40.38 12.51 -6.03
C GLU A 661 -40.19 11.13 -6.67
N LYS A 662 -40.29 10.04 -5.90
CA LYS A 662 -40.12 8.64 -6.33
C LYS A 662 -38.77 8.35 -6.99
N MET A 663 -37.72 9.10 -6.66
CA MET A 663 -36.40 8.96 -7.30
C MET A 663 -35.75 7.58 -7.08
N LEU A 664 -36.06 6.94 -5.94
CA LEU A 664 -35.54 5.63 -5.57
C LEU A 664 -36.54 4.48 -5.81
N GLY A 665 -37.79 4.79 -6.21
CA GLY A 665 -38.86 3.81 -6.30
C GLY A 665 -40.22 4.36 -5.88
N ASP A 666 -41.28 3.62 -6.21
CA ASP A 666 -42.63 3.90 -5.70
C ASP A 666 -42.92 3.07 -4.44
N GLY A 667 -43.86 3.53 -3.61
CA GLY A 667 -44.15 2.86 -2.35
C GLY A 667 -45.00 3.69 -1.40
N VAL A 668 -44.78 3.46 -0.10
CA VAL A 668 -45.46 4.16 1.00
C VAL A 668 -44.48 4.51 2.09
N PHE A 669 -44.88 5.41 2.99
CA PHE A 669 -44.27 5.50 4.31
C PHE A 669 -45.30 5.18 5.38
N VAL A 670 -44.82 4.63 6.49
CA VAL A 670 -45.63 4.25 7.65
C VAL A 670 -45.12 5.03 8.86
N GLU A 671 -46.04 5.62 9.61
CA GLU A 671 -45.78 6.33 10.87
C GLU A 671 -46.29 5.52 12.05
N PRO A 672 -45.49 5.26 13.09
CA PRO A 672 -45.97 4.55 14.28
C PRO A 672 -47.01 5.41 15.00
N ASN A 673 -47.93 4.77 15.74
CA ASN A 673 -48.95 5.48 16.53
C ASN A 673 -48.34 6.48 17.53
N GLU A 674 -47.14 6.19 18.04
CA GLU A 674 -46.36 7.10 18.88
C GLU A 674 -44.87 7.02 18.49
N PHE A 675 -44.19 8.16 18.36
CA PHE A 675 -42.73 8.22 18.19
C PHE A 675 -42.01 8.22 19.54
N LYS A 676 -42.16 7.14 20.32
CA LYS A 676 -41.64 7.05 21.68
C LYS A 676 -40.99 5.72 22.00
N GLY A 677 -39.90 5.76 22.75
CA GLY A 677 -39.19 4.59 23.26
C GLY A 677 -38.51 3.74 22.17
N LEU A 678 -38.17 2.50 22.54
CA LEU A 678 -37.53 1.53 21.65
C LEU A 678 -38.60 0.72 20.92
N GLN A 679 -38.67 0.83 19.59
CA GLN A 679 -39.65 0.13 18.76
C GLN A 679 -39.00 -0.75 17.71
N LYS A 680 -39.72 -1.78 17.26
CA LYS A 680 -39.24 -2.75 16.27
C LYS A 680 -39.82 -2.45 14.90
N VAL A 681 -38.96 -2.47 13.89
CA VAL A 681 -39.31 -2.40 12.46
C VAL A 681 -39.21 -3.81 11.90
N TYR A 682 -40.27 -4.27 11.24
CA TYR A 682 -40.43 -5.63 10.75
C TYR A 682 -40.28 -5.73 9.23
N ALA A 683 -39.92 -6.91 8.74
CA ALA A 683 -39.73 -7.18 7.32
C ALA A 683 -41.09 -7.20 6.59
N PRO A 684 -41.28 -6.38 5.53
CA PRO A 684 -42.55 -6.27 4.83
C PRO A 684 -42.76 -7.38 3.78
N VAL A 685 -41.72 -8.12 3.41
CA VAL A 685 -41.73 -9.24 2.47
C VAL A 685 -40.75 -10.34 2.89
N SER A 686 -40.93 -11.54 2.35
CA SER A 686 -39.97 -12.64 2.53
C SER A 686 -38.99 -12.64 1.38
N GLY A 687 -37.70 -12.79 1.66
CA GLY A 687 -36.66 -12.75 0.63
C GLY A 687 -35.27 -12.75 1.22
N LYS A 688 -34.28 -12.42 0.40
CA LYS A 688 -32.88 -12.36 0.79
C LYS A 688 -32.46 -10.93 1.09
N LEU A 689 -31.87 -10.68 2.25
CA LEU A 689 -31.35 -9.37 2.64
C LEU A 689 -30.04 -9.09 1.87
N LEU A 690 -30.13 -8.54 0.67
CA LEU A 690 -28.97 -8.28 -0.18
C LEU A 690 -28.20 -7.03 0.24
N THR A 691 -28.89 -6.04 0.81
CA THR A 691 -28.28 -4.77 1.19
C THR A 691 -28.56 -4.48 2.66
N LEU A 692 -27.51 -4.42 3.47
CA LEU A 692 -27.55 -3.94 4.85
C LEU A 692 -26.58 -2.79 4.98
N PHE A 693 -27.10 -1.57 5.16
CA PHE A 693 -26.24 -0.38 5.23
C PHE A 693 -25.45 -0.35 6.54
N GLU A 694 -24.18 0.11 6.50
CA GLU A 694 -23.31 0.14 7.70
C GLU A 694 -23.93 0.93 8.86
N THR A 695 -24.68 1.98 8.55
CA THR A 695 -25.39 2.82 9.53
C THR A 695 -26.75 2.25 9.95
N LYS A 696 -27.14 1.06 9.47
CA LYS A 696 -28.32 0.29 9.92
C LYS A 696 -29.68 1.01 9.79
N HIS A 697 -29.72 2.09 9.03
CA HIS A 697 -30.91 2.90 8.78
C HIS A 697 -31.78 2.35 7.65
N ALA A 698 -31.24 1.47 6.79
CA ALA A 698 -31.96 0.93 5.65
C ALA A 698 -31.61 -0.55 5.36
N TYR A 699 -32.56 -1.25 4.75
CA TYR A 699 -32.55 -2.70 4.53
C TYR A 699 -33.12 -3.00 3.14
N GLY A 700 -32.30 -3.55 2.24
CA GLY A 700 -32.71 -3.97 0.89
C GLY A 700 -32.96 -5.48 0.84
N ILE A 701 -34.20 -5.86 0.60
CA ILE A 701 -34.69 -7.24 0.54
C ILE A 701 -35.08 -7.56 -0.90
N THR A 702 -34.54 -8.64 -1.46
CA THR A 702 -34.95 -9.12 -2.77
C THR A 702 -35.77 -10.39 -2.61
N THR A 703 -37.00 -10.39 -3.12
CA THR A 703 -37.88 -11.57 -3.06
C THR A 703 -37.41 -12.66 -4.01
N ASN A 704 -37.95 -13.87 -3.88
CA ASN A 704 -37.61 -14.98 -4.78
C ASN A 704 -38.02 -14.69 -6.24
N GLU A 705 -38.99 -13.81 -6.42
CA GLU A 705 -39.49 -13.33 -7.71
C GLU A 705 -38.65 -12.18 -8.29
N GLY A 706 -37.58 -11.76 -7.60
CA GLY A 706 -36.66 -10.72 -8.08
C GLY A 706 -37.08 -9.28 -7.80
N ILE A 707 -38.14 -9.06 -7.02
CA ILE A 707 -38.58 -7.71 -6.63
C ILE A 707 -37.68 -7.20 -5.51
N GLU A 708 -37.15 -5.99 -5.68
CA GLU A 708 -36.25 -5.34 -4.72
C GLU A 708 -37.03 -4.32 -3.89
N ILE A 709 -37.11 -4.56 -2.58
CA ILE A 709 -37.77 -3.69 -1.62
C ILE A 709 -36.74 -3.08 -0.68
N LEU A 710 -36.74 -1.76 -0.59
CA LEU A 710 -35.93 -1.00 0.35
C LEU A 710 -36.82 -0.51 1.49
N VAL A 711 -36.49 -0.94 2.71
CA VAL A 711 -37.04 -0.39 3.96
C VAL A 711 -36.05 0.64 4.48
N HIS A 712 -36.44 1.91 4.52
CA HIS A 712 -35.59 3.04 4.93
C HIS A 712 -36.22 3.74 6.14
N ILE A 713 -35.52 3.79 7.26
CA ILE A 713 -36.05 4.29 8.54
C ILE A 713 -35.67 5.76 8.72
N GLY A 714 -36.64 6.66 8.56
CA GLY A 714 -36.47 8.11 8.65
C GLY A 714 -35.66 8.70 7.48
N VAL A 715 -35.83 9.99 7.24
CA VAL A 715 -35.07 10.75 6.22
C VAL A 715 -33.80 11.30 6.85
N ASP A 716 -32.68 11.28 6.12
CA ASP A 716 -31.36 11.73 6.56
C ASP A 716 -30.77 11.03 7.79
N THR A 717 -31.37 9.92 8.24
CA THR A 717 -30.89 9.12 9.37
C THR A 717 -29.54 8.45 9.11
N VAL A 718 -29.11 8.35 7.85
CA VAL A 718 -27.75 7.97 7.47
C VAL A 718 -26.69 8.85 8.15
N ASN A 719 -27.00 10.13 8.38
CA ASN A 719 -26.10 11.10 9.02
C ASN A 719 -25.87 10.83 10.52
N LEU A 720 -26.72 10.00 11.13
CA LEU A 720 -26.61 9.58 12.53
C LEU A 720 -25.53 8.51 12.76
N LYS A 721 -24.88 8.03 11.69
CA LYS A 721 -23.73 7.09 11.76
C LYS A 721 -24.01 5.83 12.58
N GLY A 722 -25.25 5.32 12.51
CA GLY A 722 -25.69 4.11 13.22
C GLY A 722 -26.12 4.30 14.67
N GLN A 723 -26.15 5.54 15.19
CA GLN A 723 -26.76 5.82 16.48
C GLN A 723 -28.29 5.78 16.36
N GLY A 724 -28.96 5.16 17.34
CA GLY A 724 -30.42 4.99 17.35
C GLY A 724 -30.93 3.70 16.69
N PHE A 725 -30.05 2.88 16.09
CA PHE A 725 -30.43 1.65 15.38
C PHE A 725 -29.67 0.43 15.90
N LYS A 726 -30.40 -0.64 16.22
CA LYS A 726 -29.83 -1.96 16.55
C LYS A 726 -30.40 -3.03 15.63
N THR A 727 -29.54 -3.88 15.09
CA THR A 727 -29.93 -5.05 14.30
C THR A 727 -28.92 -6.17 14.54
N ASN A 728 -29.42 -7.41 14.53
CA ASN A 728 -28.63 -8.64 14.63
C ASN A 728 -28.53 -9.37 13.27
N LEU A 729 -29.08 -8.78 12.20
CA LEU A 729 -29.07 -9.37 10.86
C LEU A 729 -27.69 -9.23 10.19
N VAL A 730 -27.38 -10.19 9.31
CA VAL A 730 -26.16 -10.19 8.48
C VAL A 730 -26.56 -10.15 7.01
N GLN A 731 -25.81 -9.39 6.20
CA GLN A 731 -26.03 -9.32 4.75
C GLN A 731 -25.95 -10.72 4.12
N GLY A 732 -26.91 -11.04 3.26
CA GLY A 732 -27.05 -12.34 2.59
C GLY A 732 -27.92 -13.36 3.33
N GLN A 733 -28.41 -13.03 4.53
CA GLN A 733 -29.36 -13.86 5.30
C GLN A 733 -30.77 -13.83 4.68
N ASP A 734 -31.51 -14.93 4.76
CA ASP A 734 -32.93 -14.99 4.41
C ASP A 734 -33.79 -14.38 5.54
N VAL A 735 -34.76 -13.55 5.18
CA VAL A 735 -35.73 -12.91 6.08
C VAL A 735 -37.14 -13.29 5.67
N LYS A 736 -38.03 -13.49 6.64
CA LYS A 736 -39.47 -13.76 6.45
C LYS A 736 -40.29 -12.54 6.82
N ILE A 737 -41.50 -12.43 6.24
CA ILE A 737 -42.48 -11.41 6.63
C ILE A 737 -42.66 -11.45 8.16
N GLY A 738 -42.57 -10.29 8.80
CA GLY A 738 -42.70 -10.16 10.25
C GLY A 738 -41.43 -10.46 11.05
N ASP A 739 -40.29 -10.75 10.41
CA ASP A 739 -39.00 -10.81 11.11
C ASP A 739 -38.54 -9.39 11.49
N VAL A 740 -37.85 -9.25 12.64
CA VAL A 740 -37.35 -7.95 13.10
C VAL A 740 -36.13 -7.53 12.27
N LEU A 741 -36.27 -6.44 11.52
CA LEU A 741 -35.16 -5.81 10.79
C LEU A 741 -34.29 -4.95 11.71
N ALA A 742 -34.93 -4.11 12.53
CA ALA A 742 -34.25 -3.16 13.39
C ALA A 742 -35.03 -2.89 14.69
N GLU A 743 -34.31 -2.60 15.77
CA GLU A 743 -34.81 -1.87 16.94
C GLU A 743 -34.37 -0.41 16.82
N VAL A 744 -35.33 0.51 16.84
CA VAL A 744 -35.18 1.95 16.63
C VAL A 744 -35.48 2.68 17.94
N ASP A 745 -34.57 3.57 18.34
CA ASP A 745 -34.72 4.42 19.53
C ASP A 745 -35.34 5.78 19.13
N TYR A 746 -36.67 5.88 19.21
CA TYR A 746 -37.39 7.10 18.84
C TYR A 746 -37.18 8.26 19.84
N ASP A 747 -36.82 7.97 21.09
CA ASP A 747 -36.45 9.00 22.07
C ASP A 747 -35.11 9.67 21.70
N PHE A 748 -34.22 8.93 21.02
CA PHE A 748 -33.00 9.48 20.43
C PHE A 748 -33.27 10.22 19.12
N LEU A 749 -34.04 9.63 18.19
CA LEU A 749 -34.36 10.22 16.88
C LEU A 749 -35.10 11.55 17.02
N SER A 750 -36.06 11.66 17.94
CA SER A 750 -36.85 12.88 18.20
C SER A 750 -36.02 14.07 18.70
N LYS A 751 -34.80 13.84 19.20
CA LYS A 751 -33.85 14.89 19.59
C LYS A 751 -32.95 15.34 18.44
N GLN A 752 -33.06 14.71 17.27
CA GLN A 752 -32.29 15.05 16.08
C GLN A 752 -33.13 15.90 15.12
N ASN A 753 -32.49 16.82 14.40
CA ASN A 753 -33.16 17.66 13.41
C ASN A 753 -33.34 16.90 12.08
N LEU A 754 -34.27 15.95 12.06
CA LEU A 754 -34.55 15.07 10.91
C LEU A 754 -35.77 15.58 10.12
N PRO A 755 -35.76 15.53 8.78
CA PRO A 755 -36.92 15.89 7.97
C PRO A 755 -38.14 14.98 8.21
N SER A 756 -37.91 13.70 8.49
CA SER A 756 -38.96 12.75 8.89
C SER A 756 -38.34 11.57 9.66
N MET A 757 -39.10 11.01 10.62
CA MET A 757 -38.74 9.79 11.35
C MET A 757 -39.52 8.56 10.86
N SER A 758 -40.40 8.74 9.87
CA SER A 758 -41.30 7.72 9.35
C SER A 758 -40.53 6.66 8.56
N THR A 759 -41.02 5.42 8.55
CA THR A 759 -40.34 4.33 7.83
C THR A 759 -40.91 4.19 6.44
N ILE A 760 -40.04 4.29 5.44
CA ILE A 760 -40.37 4.27 4.02
C ILE A 760 -40.16 2.86 3.49
N VAL A 761 -41.13 2.36 2.73
CA VAL A 761 -41.09 1.05 2.07
C VAL A 761 -41.26 1.29 0.58
N VAL A 762 -40.18 1.15 -0.19
CA VAL A 762 -40.15 1.44 -1.64
C VAL A 762 -39.66 0.26 -2.45
N ILE A 763 -40.12 0.20 -3.69
CA ILE A 763 -39.67 -0.79 -4.68
C ILE A 763 -38.66 -0.13 -5.59
N THR A 764 -37.42 -0.61 -5.55
CA THR A 764 -36.30 0.02 -6.26
C THR A 764 -36.24 -0.38 -7.74
N ASN A 765 -36.97 -1.41 -8.14
CA ASN A 765 -37.03 -1.93 -9.51
C ASN A 765 -38.45 -1.90 -10.11
N MET A 766 -39.08 -0.73 -10.11
CA MET A 766 -40.45 -0.48 -10.63
C MET A 766 -40.70 -0.90 -12.09
N GLU A 767 -39.67 -1.09 -12.92
CA GLU A 767 -39.83 -1.58 -14.30
C GLU A 767 -40.48 -2.99 -14.36
N GLN A 768 -40.46 -3.75 -13.26
CA GLN A 768 -40.92 -5.15 -13.19
C GLN A 768 -42.28 -5.33 -12.49
N SER A 769 -42.83 -4.30 -11.85
CA SER A 769 -44.09 -4.43 -11.10
C SER A 769 -44.82 -3.10 -10.93
N LYS A 770 -46.14 -3.17 -10.86
CA LYS A 770 -47.02 -2.03 -10.58
C LYS A 770 -47.69 -2.20 -9.22
N ILE A 771 -47.68 -1.14 -8.42
CA ILE A 771 -48.41 -1.08 -7.15
C ILE A 771 -49.91 -1.02 -7.43
N THR A 772 -50.66 -1.95 -6.84
CA THR A 772 -52.13 -1.99 -6.84
C THR A 772 -52.65 -2.12 -5.40
N ASN A 773 -53.92 -1.78 -5.16
CA ASN A 773 -54.55 -1.89 -3.83
C ASN A 773 -53.81 -1.15 -2.70
N LEU A 774 -53.32 0.07 -2.97
CA LEU A 774 -52.64 0.89 -1.98
C LEU A 774 -53.55 1.24 -0.79
N LYS A 775 -53.16 0.81 0.41
CA LYS A 775 -53.86 1.14 1.65
C LYS A 775 -53.25 2.38 2.30
N GLN A 776 -54.11 3.38 2.54
CA GLN A 776 -53.81 4.58 3.30
C GLN A 776 -54.64 4.61 4.59
N GLY A 777 -54.11 5.20 5.66
CA GLY A 777 -54.73 5.26 6.98
C GLY A 777 -54.27 4.14 7.95
N PRO A 778 -55.04 3.82 9.00
CA PRO A 778 -54.61 2.92 10.06
C PRO A 778 -54.29 1.50 9.58
N VAL A 779 -53.09 1.04 9.92
CA VAL A 779 -52.55 -0.29 9.58
C VAL A 779 -52.09 -1.03 10.83
N ALA A 780 -52.58 -2.26 11.01
CA ALA A 780 -52.08 -3.17 12.02
C ALA A 780 -50.72 -3.77 11.61
N LEU A 781 -49.94 -4.27 12.57
CA LEU A 781 -48.72 -5.03 12.29
C LEU A 781 -49.03 -6.22 11.37
N ASN A 782 -48.18 -6.45 10.36
CA ASN A 782 -48.37 -7.48 9.33
C ASN A 782 -49.69 -7.36 8.55
N GLN A 783 -50.32 -6.18 8.52
CA GLN A 783 -51.41 -5.90 7.60
C GLN A 783 -50.85 -5.53 6.22
N LYS A 784 -51.55 -5.95 5.16
CA LYS A 784 -51.17 -5.63 3.78
C LYS A 784 -51.21 -4.11 3.53
N LEU A 785 -50.11 -3.57 2.97
CA LEU A 785 -49.98 -2.18 2.52
C LEU A 785 -50.43 -2.03 1.07
N PHE A 786 -49.96 -2.93 0.19
CA PHE A 786 -50.30 -2.94 -1.22
C PHE A 786 -49.94 -4.28 -1.88
N ASP A 787 -50.49 -4.51 -3.06
CA ASP A 787 -50.18 -5.65 -3.92
C ASP A 787 -49.27 -5.22 -5.08
N LEU A 788 -48.50 -6.18 -5.59
CA LEU A 788 -47.67 -6.04 -6.76
C LEU A 788 -48.16 -6.95 -7.87
N GLU A 789 -48.58 -6.29 -8.95
CA GLU A 789 -48.91 -6.93 -10.21
C GLU A 789 -47.65 -6.91 -11.07
N GLN A 790 -47.15 -8.10 -11.43
CA GLN A 790 -46.01 -8.22 -12.34
C GLN A 790 -46.47 -7.90 -13.76
N ASN A 791 -45.70 -7.08 -14.47
CA ASN A 791 -45.96 -6.73 -15.87
C ASN A 791 -45.60 -7.85 -16.84
#